data_AF-A0A1D3LE34-F1
#
_entry.id   AF-A0A1D3LE34-F1
#
_cell.length_a   1.000
_cell.length_b   1.000
_cell.length_c   1.000
_cell.angle_alpha   90.00
_cell.angle_beta   90.00
_cell.angle_gamma   90.00
#
_symmetry.space_group_name_H-M   'P 1'
#
loop_
_entity.id
_entity.type
_entity.pdbx_description
1 polymer ?
#
loop_
_entity_poly.entity_id
_entity_poly.type
_entity_poly.pdbx_seq_one_letter_code
_entity_poly.pdbx_strand_id
1 'polypeptide(L)'
;MKNWNCIIFIFLVVTSILVCSKEQGNSLEKITEFRQQHRRTLDGRLCAAAFLHDDQTYTDCASATSPDGTTGREWCYVEVQLLGKGERDWDYCADAINYDKIRVDAKRMFEGKSLEADRLNDRLNSLKLRINSMTHKYDLLCGSKHELINSRINKINDWISKSSDSINKIEYNSNELEASKKIIKKIDEDIKIEKENLKESDEICENVKGYENELITDGLKVSYFNNSFFEGVPIVSKIIKNINFIYNNKSPYESLLSPYKYSIRYDGYLLAPTSGMYTFIVDSDCSVRVLINNKIVITKDFDEIIRHINSSNNMDEVKADKNEEDNKIRYKIENEINNVSKRMSGPIELTGGEKNKIIIEISHLSNLKYEKGESSYFKLLWKSSRINEQEIGSNYLYSENFISNSRFSSVDPELFEIGLLDVNETAYKNETDWIIENISNKSRYNDLHLLRTFKEPKFDSFSLEVSANSNFYIASPIDKEFPLVWTNESIIKIENTNDIIDLLNISSKEKTKLKIWFIPIKNKTYINFSNKKNIPFILFIQKRKILPTICSGEEEILSSPENNNFKECVESSSISKEFNCMSGLSTYHIDKKHNIWKTVNNSIGEYIIIYFKKPVQINRFRFKPQDNILTWPSEILLHFDDTKVLVPIFYTSNIEYNTKKFEHPIITTSVKIEIRDMFVNNLETGGSFELIGNSCNIIDNEYMNHHAKIDVLNCDDTLNDIPDVIPLIYGDKFVVSCPYNCIKDVESNNKTVYGSDLYSLDSPICKAAVHSGACLKNGNNTDVNTLNNYEEECKFLLMIKEVNGSNFIGKLQNNVLSMNKDVEDQNKILSFAISQIVSTKLNSLSSLYYSIPNSYSIVFKNKEDLNVPNKFLVDTGDMFIDYGNFGYGWKRKVDSNILLDLNRMEINNGSIHDIRSKIEPINYFFHNIMYSDGIIFPPASTNEQCVSKLTCESNYWTFRVYENGNYLIQVLVGNIYFDTVQKNFIEINGIPIIKNVDLKPNEYYVGIKNIQINDNKLIFTSTCLESQYSCGSFQTTMLAVQIVKE
;
A
#
# COMPACT_ATOMS: atom_id res chain seq x y z
N MET A 1 48.66 -8.94 2.27
CA MET A 1 49.96 -9.53 1.91
C MET A 1 50.17 -9.35 0.42
N LYS A 2 50.58 -8.17 -0.06
CA LYS A 2 51.68 -7.35 0.50
C LYS A 2 53.02 -8.10 0.67
N ASN A 3 53.09 -9.42 0.42
CA ASN A 3 54.36 -10.14 0.27
C ASN A 3 54.75 -10.32 -1.21
N TRP A 4 53.80 -10.23 -2.15
CA TRP A 4 54.13 -10.21 -3.57
C TRP A 4 54.73 -8.87 -4.00
N ASN A 5 54.24 -7.77 -3.43
CA ASN A 5 54.80 -6.43 -3.69
C ASN A 5 56.17 -6.23 -3.02
N CYS A 6 56.48 -6.85 -1.87
CA CYS A 6 57.82 -6.77 -1.27
C CYS A 6 58.85 -7.62 -2.02
N ILE A 7 58.47 -8.78 -2.58
CA ILE A 7 59.38 -9.59 -3.40
C ILE A 7 59.65 -8.90 -4.75
N ILE A 8 58.65 -8.25 -5.34
CA ILE A 8 58.80 -7.47 -6.57
C ILE A 8 59.57 -6.14 -6.31
N PHE A 9 59.40 -5.50 -5.14
CA PHE A 9 60.20 -4.31 -4.77
C PHE A 9 61.64 -4.66 -4.45
N ILE A 10 61.93 -5.77 -3.77
CA ILE A 10 63.31 -6.21 -3.49
C ILE A 10 64.00 -6.68 -4.78
N PHE A 11 63.28 -7.31 -5.71
CA PHE A 11 63.83 -7.69 -7.01
C PHE A 11 64.05 -6.48 -7.94
N LEU A 12 63.17 -5.45 -7.91
CA LEU A 12 63.36 -4.18 -8.63
C LEU A 12 64.45 -3.29 -8.01
N VAL A 13 64.63 -3.32 -6.69
CA VAL A 13 65.69 -2.57 -6.01
C VAL A 13 67.05 -3.26 -6.18
N VAL A 14 67.13 -4.60 -6.17
CA VAL A 14 68.40 -5.33 -6.39
C VAL A 14 68.82 -5.37 -7.86
N THR A 15 67.88 -5.30 -8.82
CA THR A 15 68.21 -5.15 -10.25
C THR A 15 68.53 -3.71 -10.66
N SER A 16 67.99 -2.70 -9.96
CA SER A 16 68.38 -1.28 -10.14
C SER A 16 69.71 -0.91 -9.49
N ILE A 17 70.22 -1.72 -8.56
CA ILE A 17 71.51 -1.49 -7.88
C ILE A 17 72.68 -2.20 -8.62
N LEU A 18 72.42 -2.97 -9.69
CA LEU A 18 73.44 -3.72 -10.44
C LEU A 18 73.57 -3.34 -11.93
N VAL A 19 72.91 -2.26 -12.39
CA VAL A 19 73.11 -1.70 -13.74
C VAL A 19 73.21 -0.17 -13.68
N CYS A 20 74.42 0.30 -13.35
CA CYS A 20 75.04 1.60 -13.68
C CYS A 20 75.99 2.06 -12.55
N SER A 21 76.99 1.22 -12.26
CA SER A 21 78.29 1.68 -11.77
C SER A 21 79.34 1.23 -12.77
N LYS A 22 79.50 2.03 -13.82
CA LYS A 22 80.69 2.03 -14.68
C LYS A 22 81.12 3.49 -14.84
N GLU A 23 82.03 3.84 -13.94
CA GLU A 23 83.15 4.80 -14.01
C GLU A 23 83.06 5.94 -15.03
N GLN A 24 83.03 7.19 -14.57
CA GLN A 24 84.19 8.06 -14.23
C GLN A 24 84.85 8.66 -15.47
N GLY A 25 85.18 9.95 -15.36
CA GLY A 25 85.77 10.76 -16.42
C GLY A 25 85.81 12.23 -16.05
N ASN A 26 86.18 12.51 -14.80
CA ASN A 26 86.31 13.83 -14.18
C ASN A 26 87.29 14.70 -15.00
N SER A 27 87.02 16.01 -15.18
CA SER A 27 88.03 16.94 -15.71
C SER A 27 89.22 17.14 -14.76
N LEU A 28 89.21 16.51 -13.57
CA LEU A 28 90.35 16.33 -12.68
C LEU A 28 90.95 14.90 -12.64
N GLU A 29 90.31 13.88 -13.24
CA GLU A 29 90.77 12.47 -13.20
C GLU A 29 91.93 12.23 -14.15
N LYS A 30 91.94 12.97 -15.27
CA LYS A 30 93.09 13.06 -16.19
C LYS A 30 94.36 13.58 -15.52
N ILE A 31 94.28 14.11 -14.29
CA ILE A 31 95.44 14.57 -13.51
C ILE A 31 95.81 13.55 -12.41
N THR A 32 94.93 12.61 -12.02
CA THR A 32 95.20 11.57 -10.99
C THR A 32 95.40 10.15 -11.55
N GLU A 33 95.06 9.89 -12.82
CA GLU A 33 95.20 8.59 -13.51
C GLU A 33 96.67 8.14 -13.65
N PHE A 34 97.63 9.08 -13.54
CA PHE A 34 99.07 8.78 -13.58
C PHE A 34 99.69 8.51 -12.20
N ARG A 35 98.88 8.17 -11.18
CA ARG A 35 99.37 7.80 -9.84
C ARG A 35 99.99 6.39 -9.86
N GLN A 36 101.29 6.30 -10.15
CA GLN A 36 101.97 5.01 -10.32
C GLN A 36 102.01 4.17 -9.04
N GLN A 37 102.05 4.78 -7.86
CA GLN A 37 102.09 4.09 -6.58
C GLN A 37 101.39 4.90 -5.49
N HIS A 38 100.75 4.22 -4.55
CA HIS A 38 100.16 4.87 -3.38
C HIS A 38 101.26 5.22 -2.39
N ARG A 39 101.70 6.48 -2.40
CA ARG A 39 102.67 7.03 -1.45
C ARG A 39 101.98 7.54 -0.19
N ARG A 40 102.69 7.40 0.93
CA ARG A 40 102.30 7.95 2.22
C ARG A 40 103.37 8.92 2.68
N THR A 41 102.97 9.93 3.44
CA THR A 41 103.88 10.76 4.22
C THR A 41 104.59 9.89 5.27
N LEU A 42 105.68 10.39 5.83
CA LEU A 42 106.47 9.67 6.84
C LEU A 42 105.66 9.30 8.09
N ASP A 43 104.61 10.07 8.40
CA ASP A 43 103.67 9.78 9.48
C ASP A 43 102.50 8.86 9.07
N GLY A 44 102.54 8.32 7.84
CA GLY A 44 101.62 7.31 7.34
C GLY A 44 100.33 7.84 6.73
N ARG A 45 100.13 9.18 6.67
CA ARG A 45 99.00 9.79 5.98
C ARG A 45 99.17 9.65 4.48
N LEU A 46 98.06 9.57 3.75
CA LEU A 46 98.14 9.47 2.30
C LEU A 46 98.47 10.85 1.73
N CYS A 47 99.48 10.92 0.86
CA CYS A 47 99.69 12.13 0.06
C CYS A 47 98.45 12.40 -0.79
N ALA A 48 98.13 13.67 -1.07
CA ALA A 48 97.10 14.02 -2.03
C ALA A 48 97.43 13.45 -3.40
N ALA A 49 96.42 12.98 -4.12
CA ALA A 49 96.61 12.40 -5.44
C ALA A 49 97.16 13.42 -6.46
N ALA A 50 96.82 14.70 -6.32
CA ALA A 50 97.46 15.82 -7.02
C ALA A 50 97.21 17.16 -6.29
N PHE A 51 98.14 18.12 -6.39
CA PHE A 51 98.01 19.46 -5.78
C PHE A 51 98.71 20.56 -6.60
N LEU A 52 98.31 21.83 -6.40
CA LEU A 52 98.88 23.01 -7.07
C LEU A 52 99.73 23.84 -6.08
N HIS A 53 100.95 24.22 -6.47
CA HIS A 53 101.81 25.13 -5.71
C HIS A 53 102.62 26.02 -6.68
N ASP A 54 102.67 27.34 -6.44
CA ASP A 54 103.27 28.35 -7.33
C ASP A 54 102.89 28.17 -8.82
N ASP A 55 101.58 28.01 -9.09
CA ASP A 55 100.98 27.80 -10.41
C ASP A 55 101.45 26.52 -11.18
N GLN A 56 102.13 25.57 -10.51
CA GLN A 56 102.44 24.23 -11.06
C GLN A 56 101.68 23.11 -10.34
N THR A 57 101.24 22.09 -11.08
CA THR A 57 100.54 20.90 -10.55
C THR A 57 101.50 19.74 -10.33
N TYR A 58 101.40 19.07 -9.19
CA TYR A 58 102.17 17.89 -8.81
C TYR A 58 101.23 16.72 -8.52
N THR A 59 101.55 15.51 -9.01
CA THR A 59 100.73 14.28 -8.86
C THR A 59 101.40 13.20 -8.00
N ASP A 60 102.59 13.51 -7.51
CA ASP A 60 103.37 12.74 -6.54
C ASP A 60 104.06 13.74 -5.61
N CYS A 61 104.89 13.26 -4.69
CA CYS A 61 105.67 14.12 -3.81
C CYS A 61 106.55 15.09 -4.63
N ALA A 62 106.32 16.39 -4.44
CA ALA A 62 106.95 17.48 -5.16
C ALA A 62 108.34 17.78 -4.61
N SER A 63 109.31 17.95 -5.51
CA SER A 63 110.68 18.36 -5.17
C SER A 63 110.89 19.89 -5.16
N ALA A 64 109.84 20.68 -5.40
CA ALA A 64 109.91 22.14 -5.45
C ALA A 64 110.08 22.77 -4.06
N THR A 65 110.31 24.09 -4.02
CA THR A 65 110.25 24.89 -2.76
C THR A 65 108.99 24.52 -2.00
N SER A 66 109.16 24.05 -0.76
CA SER A 66 108.01 23.78 0.09
C SER A 66 107.36 25.08 0.55
N PRO A 67 106.10 25.04 1.03
CA PRO A 67 105.35 26.24 1.43
C PRO A 67 105.99 27.03 2.58
N ASP A 68 106.99 26.49 3.27
CA ASP A 68 107.81 27.18 4.27
C ASP A 68 109.09 27.84 3.69
N GLY A 69 109.28 27.77 2.37
CA GLY A 69 110.43 28.33 1.65
C GLY A 69 111.67 27.42 1.61
N THR A 70 111.64 26.20 2.15
CA THR A 70 112.79 25.28 2.08
C THR A 70 112.86 24.52 0.74
N THR A 71 114.07 24.30 0.23
CA THR A 71 114.31 23.57 -1.04
C THR A 71 115.11 22.30 -0.83
N GLY A 72 114.78 21.22 -1.57
CA GLY A 72 115.63 20.04 -1.71
C GLY A 72 115.08 18.73 -1.11
N ARG A 73 113.83 18.68 -0.66
CA ARG A 73 113.23 17.46 -0.09
C ARG A 73 111.79 17.28 -0.58
N GLU A 74 111.45 16.06 -0.97
CA GLU A 74 110.14 15.77 -1.57
C GLU A 74 109.01 15.81 -0.54
N TRP A 75 108.01 16.63 -0.82
CA TRP A 75 106.88 16.88 0.06
C TRP A 75 105.57 16.82 -0.73
N CYS A 76 104.48 16.51 -0.05
CA CYS A 76 103.15 16.48 -0.65
C CYS A 76 102.15 17.24 0.24
N TYR A 77 101.18 17.93 -0.36
CA TYR A 77 99.97 18.27 0.39
C TYR A 77 99.25 16.97 0.76
N VAL A 78 98.70 16.90 1.97
CA VAL A 78 98.04 15.72 2.52
C VAL A 78 96.58 15.70 2.06
N GLU A 79 96.08 14.52 1.69
CA GLU A 79 94.68 14.36 1.28
C GLU A 79 93.76 14.50 2.50
N VAL A 80 92.91 15.54 2.52
CA VAL A 80 92.16 15.95 3.72
C VAL A 80 91.00 15.00 4.10
N GLN A 81 90.65 14.06 3.23
CA GLN A 81 89.32 13.44 3.23
C GLN A 81 89.05 12.43 4.35
N LEU A 82 90.06 12.00 5.15
CA LEU A 82 89.84 11.02 6.22
C LEU A 82 90.39 11.39 7.60
N LEU A 83 91.41 12.26 7.71
CA LEU A 83 92.03 12.59 9.00
C LEU A 83 91.95 14.08 9.38
N GLY A 84 91.32 14.92 8.55
CA GLY A 84 91.26 16.38 8.75
C GLY A 84 92.61 17.07 8.53
N LYS A 85 92.60 18.39 8.30
CA LYS A 85 93.86 19.16 8.19
C LYS A 85 94.55 19.13 9.56
N GLY A 86 95.76 18.55 9.61
CA GLY A 86 96.64 18.65 10.78
C GLY A 86 97.16 20.08 10.95
N GLU A 87 98.17 20.30 11.80
CA GLU A 87 98.78 21.64 11.96
C GLU A 87 99.28 22.24 10.64
N ARG A 88 99.64 21.38 9.68
CA ARG A 88 100.02 21.77 8.33
C ARG A 88 99.30 20.88 7.33
N ASP A 89 98.95 21.50 6.21
CA ASP A 89 98.23 20.86 5.12
C ASP A 89 99.17 20.00 4.25
N TRP A 90 100.47 19.96 4.55
CA TRP A 90 101.53 19.29 3.77
C TRP A 90 102.63 18.67 4.66
N ASP A 91 103.33 17.63 4.17
CA ASP A 91 104.49 16.97 4.83
C ASP A 91 105.37 16.15 3.85
N TYR A 92 106.48 15.55 4.31
CA TYR A 92 107.45 14.74 3.53
C TYR A 92 107.06 13.24 3.36
N CYS A 93 107.56 12.55 2.31
CA CYS A 93 107.09 11.21 1.84
C CYS A 93 107.95 9.93 2.15
N ALA A 94 107.37 8.70 2.08
CA ALA A 94 107.96 7.35 2.37
C ALA A 94 107.91 6.30 1.21
N ASP A 95 108.68 5.17 1.25
CA ASP A 95 108.97 4.11 0.19
C ASP A 95 107.84 3.06 -0.17
N ALA A 96 108.02 2.15 -1.19
CA ALA A 96 106.97 1.27 -1.85
C ALA A 96 107.07 -0.31 -1.74
N ILE A 97 105.98 -1.12 -1.98
CA ILE A 97 105.74 -2.60 -1.65
C ILE A 97 105.65 -3.62 -2.86
N ASN A 98 105.90 -4.97 -2.70
CA ASN A 98 105.89 -6.08 -3.75
C ASN A 98 104.94 -7.31 -3.49
N TYR A 99 104.13 -7.76 -4.48
CA TYR A 99 102.98 -8.69 -4.32
C TYR A 99 103.12 -10.15 -4.84
N ASP A 100 104.06 -10.49 -5.72
CA ASP A 100 103.99 -11.78 -6.46
C ASP A 100 104.27 -13.03 -5.61
N LYS A 101 105.07 -12.90 -4.56
CA LYS A 101 105.42 -14.02 -3.67
C LYS A 101 104.21 -14.62 -2.95
N ILE A 102 103.22 -13.80 -2.61
CA ILE A 102 102.03 -14.21 -1.85
C ILE A 102 101.13 -15.15 -2.67
N ARG A 103 101.13 -15.00 -4.01
CA ARG A 103 100.17 -15.70 -4.88
C ARG A 103 100.46 -17.19 -5.05
N VAL A 104 101.72 -17.62 -4.96
CA VAL A 104 102.12 -19.02 -5.24
C VAL A 104 101.75 -19.97 -4.11
N ASP A 105 101.97 -19.58 -2.85
CA ASP A 105 101.73 -20.45 -1.69
C ASP A 105 100.25 -20.76 -1.49
N ALA A 106 99.37 -19.82 -1.80
CA ALA A 106 97.93 -20.01 -1.70
C ALA A 106 97.44 -21.17 -2.60
N LYS A 107 97.98 -21.30 -3.82
CA LYS A 107 97.49 -22.29 -4.80
C LYS A 107 97.67 -23.73 -4.34
N ARG A 108 98.82 -24.07 -3.75
CA ARG A 108 99.14 -25.45 -3.32
C ARG A 108 98.20 -25.94 -2.21
N MET A 109 97.77 -25.05 -1.33
CA MET A 109 96.91 -25.42 -0.19
C MET A 109 95.47 -25.76 -0.63
N PHE A 110 94.98 -25.12 -1.69
CA PHE A 110 93.63 -25.35 -2.19
C PHE A 110 93.46 -26.72 -2.86
N GLU A 111 94.45 -27.19 -3.63
CA GLU A 111 94.34 -28.48 -4.32
C GLU A 111 94.22 -29.66 -3.35
N GLY A 112 94.98 -29.66 -2.24
CA GLY A 112 94.90 -30.71 -1.22
C GLY A 112 93.54 -30.78 -0.53
N LYS A 113 92.87 -29.63 -0.33
CA LYS A 113 91.55 -29.57 0.30
C LYS A 113 90.43 -30.02 -0.62
N SER A 114 90.58 -29.86 -1.93
CA SER A 114 89.58 -30.32 -2.91
C SER A 114 89.40 -31.85 -2.86
N LEU A 115 90.50 -32.61 -2.79
CA LEU A 115 90.43 -34.08 -2.87
C LEU A 115 89.81 -34.72 -1.60
N GLU A 116 89.96 -34.06 -0.45
CA GLU A 116 89.32 -34.47 0.80
C GLU A 116 87.80 -34.23 0.76
N ALA A 117 87.37 -33.14 0.12
CA ALA A 117 85.96 -32.80 -0.05
C ALA A 117 85.21 -33.83 -0.92
N ASP A 118 85.83 -34.31 -2.00
CA ASP A 118 85.20 -35.30 -2.89
C ASP A 118 84.90 -36.62 -2.17
N ARG A 119 85.81 -37.10 -1.32
CA ARG A 119 85.59 -38.34 -0.53
C ARG A 119 84.45 -38.20 0.49
N LEU A 120 84.26 -37.00 1.04
CA LEU A 120 83.14 -36.73 1.95
C LEU A 120 81.81 -36.70 1.19
N ASN A 121 81.81 -36.19 -0.04
CA ASN A 121 80.62 -36.14 -0.89
C ASN A 121 80.07 -37.54 -1.21
N ASP A 122 80.94 -38.50 -1.54
CA ASP A 122 80.52 -39.87 -1.83
C ASP A 122 79.89 -40.58 -0.61
N ARG A 123 80.47 -40.36 0.58
CA ARG A 123 79.88 -40.87 1.83
C ARG A 123 78.52 -40.24 2.13
N LEU A 124 78.39 -38.94 1.88
CA LEU A 124 77.13 -38.22 2.06
C LEU A 124 76.03 -38.78 1.15
N ASN A 125 76.36 -39.09 -0.11
CA ASN A 125 75.41 -39.63 -1.07
C ASN A 125 74.90 -41.03 -0.66
N SER A 126 75.77 -41.90 -0.14
CA SER A 126 75.37 -43.21 0.38
C SER A 126 74.41 -43.09 1.57
N LEU A 127 74.70 -42.19 2.51
CA LEU A 127 73.82 -41.92 3.66
C LEU A 127 72.48 -41.34 3.23
N LYS A 128 72.47 -40.41 2.26
CA LYS A 128 71.25 -39.82 1.71
C LYS A 128 70.32 -40.89 1.12
N LEU A 129 70.85 -41.84 0.36
CA LEU A 129 70.06 -42.95 -0.19
C LEU A 129 69.44 -43.83 0.91
N ARG A 130 70.20 -44.09 1.98
CA ARG A 130 69.71 -44.89 3.12
C ARG A 130 68.60 -44.16 3.90
N ILE A 131 68.76 -42.86 4.12
CA ILE A 131 67.74 -42.02 4.76
C ILE A 131 66.47 -42.00 3.90
N ASN A 132 66.57 -41.78 2.59
CA ASN A 132 65.40 -41.76 1.70
C ASN A 132 64.61 -43.08 1.75
N SER A 133 65.30 -44.23 1.81
CA SER A 133 64.64 -45.53 1.96
C SER A 133 63.90 -45.67 3.30
N MET A 134 64.50 -45.14 4.39
CA MET A 134 63.84 -45.11 5.70
C MET A 134 62.62 -44.18 5.71
N THR A 135 62.73 -42.98 5.11
CA THR A 135 61.61 -42.03 4.99
C THR A 135 60.45 -42.63 4.23
N HIS A 136 60.70 -43.31 3.10
CA HIS A 136 59.65 -43.96 2.32
C HIS A 136 58.91 -45.06 3.12
N LYS A 137 59.61 -45.81 3.97
CA LYS A 137 58.96 -46.78 4.88
C LYS A 137 58.15 -46.10 5.98
N TYR A 138 58.63 -44.96 6.48
CA TYR A 138 57.91 -44.16 7.48
C TYR A 138 56.61 -43.60 6.91
N ASP A 139 56.63 -43.05 5.68
CA ASP A 139 55.45 -42.48 5.02
C ASP A 139 54.37 -43.55 4.78
N LEU A 140 54.75 -44.76 4.36
CA LEU A 140 53.83 -45.87 4.15
C LEU A 140 53.08 -46.33 5.41
N LEU A 141 53.71 -46.28 6.57
CA LEU A 141 53.13 -46.77 7.83
C LEU A 141 52.45 -45.66 8.65
N CYS A 142 52.98 -44.44 8.60
CA CYS A 142 52.58 -43.34 9.48
C CYS A 142 51.89 -42.17 8.76
N GLY A 143 52.02 -42.05 7.43
CA GLY A 143 51.57 -40.89 6.65
C GLY A 143 50.05 -40.66 6.65
N SER A 144 49.25 -41.72 6.46
CA SER A 144 47.79 -41.60 6.33
C SER A 144 47.08 -41.14 7.63
N LYS A 145 47.60 -41.52 8.80
CA LYS A 145 47.09 -41.03 10.09
C LYS A 145 47.54 -39.59 10.38
N HIS A 146 48.75 -39.21 9.95
CA HIS A 146 49.26 -37.85 10.14
C HIS A 146 48.53 -36.83 9.25
N GLU A 147 48.15 -37.18 8.02
CA GLU A 147 47.34 -36.28 7.19
C GLU A 147 45.97 -36.00 7.80
N LEU A 148 45.31 -37.01 8.37
CA LEU A 148 44.04 -36.82 9.07
C LEU A 148 44.21 -35.91 10.30
N ILE A 149 45.26 -36.11 11.08
CA ILE A 149 45.58 -35.28 12.24
C ILE A 149 45.91 -33.84 11.81
N ASN A 150 46.72 -33.68 10.76
CA ASN A 150 47.06 -32.36 10.22
C ASN A 150 45.82 -31.63 9.68
N SER A 151 44.89 -32.35 9.03
CA SER A 151 43.62 -31.78 8.61
C SER A 151 42.75 -31.30 9.78
N ARG A 152 42.77 -32.04 10.90
CA ARG A 152 42.06 -31.65 12.14
C ARG A 152 42.74 -30.47 12.82
N ILE A 153 44.07 -30.46 12.89
CA ILE A 153 44.85 -29.34 13.43
C ILE A 153 44.62 -28.08 12.59
N ASN A 154 44.60 -28.19 11.26
CA ASN A 154 44.31 -27.05 10.39
C ASN A 154 42.89 -26.51 10.59
N LYS A 155 41.89 -27.38 10.77
CA LYS A 155 40.53 -26.94 11.13
C LYS A 155 40.48 -26.27 12.50
N ILE A 156 41.21 -26.78 13.48
CA ILE A 156 41.32 -26.16 14.81
C ILE A 156 42.02 -24.80 14.71
N ASN A 157 43.08 -24.68 13.93
CA ASN A 157 43.77 -23.41 13.71
C ASN A 157 42.88 -22.39 13.00
N ASP A 158 42.09 -22.81 12.00
CA ASP A 158 41.10 -21.95 11.35
C ASP A 158 39.98 -21.52 12.32
N TRP A 159 39.58 -22.39 13.24
CA TRP A 159 38.65 -22.03 14.31
C TRP A 159 39.27 -21.07 15.33
N ILE A 160 40.53 -21.27 15.70
CA ILE A 160 41.25 -20.39 16.62
C ILE A 160 41.46 -19.02 15.96
N SER A 161 41.80 -18.94 14.67
CA SER A 161 41.92 -17.67 13.96
C SER A 161 40.57 -16.97 13.86
N LYS A 162 39.49 -17.68 13.49
CA LYS A 162 38.13 -17.12 13.49
C LYS A 162 37.67 -16.67 14.88
N SER A 163 38.03 -17.42 15.92
CA SER A 163 37.74 -17.05 17.31
C SER A 163 38.57 -15.83 17.73
N SER A 164 39.84 -15.75 17.35
CA SER A 164 40.70 -14.59 17.61
C SER A 164 40.20 -13.35 16.88
N ASP A 165 39.77 -13.47 15.62
CA ASP A 165 39.16 -12.37 14.85
C ASP A 165 37.83 -11.94 15.47
N SER A 166 37.05 -12.90 15.97
CA SER A 166 35.81 -12.61 16.69
C SER A 166 36.08 -11.93 18.04
N ILE A 167 37.12 -12.33 18.76
CA ILE A 167 37.56 -11.69 20.01
C ILE A 167 38.08 -10.29 19.73
N ASN A 168 38.89 -10.07 18.68
CA ASN A 168 39.36 -8.74 18.27
C ASN A 168 38.18 -7.84 17.87
N LYS A 169 37.16 -8.39 17.21
CA LYS A 169 35.91 -7.66 16.95
C LYS A 169 35.14 -7.36 18.23
N ILE A 170 35.08 -8.30 19.19
CA ILE A 170 34.46 -8.07 20.49
C ILE A 170 35.23 -7.00 21.28
N GLU A 171 36.56 -6.99 21.23
CA GLU A 171 37.43 -6.00 21.87
C GLU A 171 37.26 -4.63 21.22
N TYR A 172 37.22 -4.56 19.88
CA TYR A 172 36.87 -3.34 19.15
C TYR A 172 35.47 -2.83 19.54
N ASN A 173 34.47 -3.70 19.54
CA ASN A 173 33.11 -3.37 19.96
C ASN A 173 33.04 -2.97 21.44
N SER A 174 33.88 -3.53 22.30
CA SER A 174 33.99 -3.16 23.71
C SER A 174 34.56 -1.76 23.87
N ASN A 175 35.59 -1.41 23.08
CA ASN A 175 36.16 -0.07 23.07
C ASN A 175 35.17 0.96 22.51
N GLU A 176 34.41 0.61 21.47
CA GLU A 176 33.30 1.46 20.98
C GLU A 176 32.16 1.56 21.99
N LEU A 177 31.84 0.48 22.73
CA LEU A 177 30.87 0.52 23.82
C LEU A 177 31.34 1.40 24.99
N GLU A 178 32.63 1.43 25.29
CA GLU A 178 33.19 2.35 26.29
C GLU A 178 33.15 3.81 25.82
N ALA A 179 33.47 4.07 24.55
CA ALA A 179 33.32 5.39 23.95
C ALA A 179 31.84 5.82 23.96
N SER A 180 30.93 4.92 23.57
CA SER A 180 29.49 5.13 23.62
C SER A 180 29.00 5.37 25.04
N LYS A 181 29.50 4.64 26.05
CA LYS A 181 29.19 4.90 27.46
C LYS A 181 29.68 6.27 27.94
N LYS A 182 30.84 6.73 27.48
CA LYS A 182 31.32 8.09 27.78
C LYS A 182 30.43 9.15 27.12
N ILE A 183 30.02 8.92 25.88
CA ILE A 183 29.07 9.80 25.17
C ILE A 183 27.72 9.80 25.89
N ILE A 184 27.19 8.65 26.29
CA ILE A 184 25.94 8.53 27.06
C ILE A 184 26.05 9.29 28.38
N LYS A 185 27.16 9.17 29.12
CA LYS A 185 27.37 9.94 30.34
C LYS A 185 27.38 11.44 30.09
N LYS A 186 28.03 11.89 29.01
CA LYS A 186 28.04 13.29 28.62
C LYS A 186 26.64 13.76 28.22
N ILE A 187 25.91 12.97 27.46
CA ILE A 187 24.50 13.23 27.10
C ILE A 187 23.62 13.26 28.35
N ASP A 188 23.83 12.38 29.34
CA ASP A 188 23.08 12.40 30.60
C ASP A 188 23.37 13.67 31.42
N GLU A 189 24.63 14.14 31.43
CA GLU A 189 25.03 15.41 32.02
C GLU A 189 24.40 16.59 31.27
N ASP A 190 24.44 16.58 29.93
CA ASP A 190 23.83 17.60 29.07
C ASP A 190 22.29 17.60 29.24
N ILE A 191 21.64 16.44 29.31
CA ILE A 191 20.20 16.29 29.62
C ILE A 191 19.90 16.82 31.02
N LYS A 192 20.80 16.62 31.99
CA LYS A 192 20.61 17.12 33.35
C LYS A 192 20.72 18.64 33.39
N ILE A 193 21.71 19.20 32.70
CA ILE A 193 21.88 20.65 32.53
C ILE A 193 20.69 21.24 31.77
N GLU A 194 20.26 20.62 30.67
CA GLU A 194 19.05 21.03 29.93
C GLU A 194 17.79 20.88 30.79
N LYS A 195 17.66 19.86 31.63
CA LYS A 195 16.53 19.73 32.57
C LYS A 195 16.55 20.79 33.67
N GLU A 196 17.72 21.22 34.11
CA GLU A 196 17.87 22.32 35.06
C GLU A 196 17.55 23.66 34.36
N ASN A 197 17.99 23.85 33.11
CA ASN A 197 17.62 24.99 32.27
C ASN A 197 16.13 25.00 31.90
N LEU A 198 15.52 23.83 31.66
CA LEU A 198 14.09 23.66 31.37
C LEU A 198 13.21 24.04 32.57
N LYS A 199 13.70 23.81 33.79
CA LYS A 199 13.02 24.28 35.02
C LYS A 199 13.11 25.79 35.21
N GLU A 200 14.14 26.44 34.67
CA GLU A 200 14.22 27.90 34.59
C GLU A 200 13.44 28.46 33.39
N SER A 201 13.24 27.66 32.33
CA SER A 201 12.46 28.00 31.13
C SER A 201 11.04 27.45 31.13
N ASP A 202 10.45 27.13 32.29
CA ASP A 202 9.00 26.97 32.45
C ASP A 202 8.28 28.33 32.23
N GLU A 203 8.69 29.12 31.23
CA GLU A 203 7.74 29.91 30.45
C GLU A 203 6.88 28.90 29.69
N ILE A 204 5.85 28.47 30.40
CA ILE A 204 4.75 27.66 29.95
C ILE A 204 4.32 28.14 28.55
N CYS A 205 4.68 27.37 27.51
CA CYS A 205 4.24 27.60 26.13
C CYS A 205 2.71 27.46 25.97
N GLU A 206 1.96 27.13 27.02
CA GLU A 206 0.49 27.15 27.03
C GLU A 206 -0.09 28.53 26.65
N ASN A 207 0.69 29.61 26.80
CA ASN A 207 0.27 30.96 26.40
C ASN A 207 0.55 31.29 24.92
N VAL A 208 1.25 30.42 24.18
CA VAL A 208 1.51 30.61 22.75
C VAL A 208 0.28 30.15 21.96
N LYS A 209 -0.36 31.08 21.23
CA LYS A 209 -1.51 30.78 20.38
C LYS A 209 -1.19 29.66 19.38
N GLY A 210 -1.98 28.60 19.38
CA GLY A 210 -1.81 27.45 18.48
C GLY A 210 -0.84 26.38 18.99
N TYR A 211 -0.28 26.52 20.19
CA TYR A 211 0.49 25.47 20.85
C TYR A 211 -0.44 24.57 21.66
N GLU A 212 -0.48 23.27 21.34
CA GLU A 212 -1.21 22.26 22.12
C GLU A 212 -0.23 21.24 22.69
N ASN A 213 -0.21 21.07 24.01
CA ASN A 213 0.55 19.99 24.65
C ASN A 213 0.10 18.62 24.12
N GLU A 214 1.06 17.69 23.95
CA GLU A 214 0.77 16.29 23.64
C GLU A 214 -0.24 15.75 24.66
N LEU A 215 -1.30 15.06 24.20
CA LEU A 215 -2.25 14.43 25.11
C LEU A 215 -1.48 13.43 25.97
N ILE A 216 -1.26 13.82 27.22
CA ILE A 216 -0.60 13.02 28.24
C ILE A 216 -1.38 11.71 28.32
N THR A 217 -0.71 10.58 28.09
CA THR A 217 -1.29 9.25 28.28
C THR A 217 -2.04 9.19 29.62
N ASP A 218 -3.29 8.74 29.55
CA ASP A 218 -4.18 8.63 30.70
C ASP A 218 -3.99 7.28 31.40
N GLY A 219 -3.61 6.23 30.66
CA GLY A 219 -3.33 4.89 31.16
C GLY A 219 -4.44 3.90 30.83
N LEU A 220 -4.51 2.74 31.48
CA LEU A 220 -5.61 1.79 31.27
C LEU A 220 -6.73 2.00 32.28
N LYS A 221 -7.97 1.75 31.88
CA LYS A 221 -9.11 1.66 32.79
C LYS A 221 -8.98 0.37 33.59
N VAL A 222 -8.91 0.47 34.90
CA VAL A 222 -8.81 -0.67 35.81
C VAL A 222 -10.08 -0.82 36.61
N SER A 223 -10.52 -2.07 36.78
CA SER A 223 -11.63 -2.47 37.63
C SER A 223 -11.15 -3.49 38.66
N TYR A 224 -11.36 -3.19 39.94
CA TYR A 224 -10.97 -4.03 41.08
C TYR A 224 -12.17 -4.78 41.65
N PHE A 225 -12.00 -6.09 41.90
CA PHE A 225 -13.02 -6.97 42.47
C PHE A 225 -12.47 -7.65 43.73
N ASN A 226 -13.26 -7.71 44.81
CA ASN A 226 -12.90 -8.41 46.06
C ASN A 226 -13.22 -9.92 46.01
N ASN A 227 -13.09 -10.50 44.83
CA ASN A 227 -13.17 -11.92 44.56
C ASN A 227 -12.20 -12.24 43.43
N SER A 228 -11.85 -13.51 43.26
CA SER A 228 -10.88 -13.98 42.28
C SER A 228 -11.49 -14.29 40.90
N PHE A 229 -12.79 -14.11 40.71
CA PHE A 229 -13.53 -14.58 39.53
C PHE A 229 -14.05 -13.45 38.63
N PHE A 230 -13.70 -12.20 38.92
CA PHE A 230 -14.21 -11.01 38.20
C PHE A 230 -15.75 -10.91 38.26
N GLU A 231 -16.37 -11.45 39.31
CA GLU A 231 -17.83 -11.52 39.47
C GLU A 231 -18.38 -10.27 40.18
N GLY A 232 -19.60 -9.86 39.80
CA GLY A 232 -20.32 -8.74 40.39
C GLY A 232 -19.88 -7.37 39.88
N VAL A 233 -20.35 -6.30 40.54
CA VAL A 233 -19.96 -4.92 40.25
C VAL A 233 -18.56 -4.66 40.82
N PRO A 234 -17.62 -4.06 40.06
CA PRO A 234 -16.30 -3.72 40.58
C PRO A 234 -16.42 -2.73 41.74
N ILE A 235 -15.63 -2.92 42.79
CA ILE A 235 -15.63 -2.06 43.98
C ILE A 235 -15.06 -0.69 43.66
N VAL A 236 -14.04 -0.66 42.80
CA VAL A 236 -13.39 0.57 42.34
C VAL A 236 -13.13 0.43 40.85
N SER A 237 -13.44 1.48 40.09
CA SER A 237 -12.98 1.65 38.72
C SER A 237 -12.31 3.01 38.57
N LYS A 238 -11.08 3.02 38.02
CA LYS A 238 -10.32 4.26 37.77
C LYS A 238 -9.37 4.08 36.59
N ILE A 239 -8.69 5.13 36.17
CA ILE A 239 -7.64 5.05 35.14
C ILE A 239 -6.28 5.06 35.83
N ILE A 240 -5.38 4.15 35.44
CA ILE A 240 -4.01 4.06 35.99
C ILE A 240 -2.99 4.00 34.86
N LYS A 241 -1.94 4.83 34.98
CA LYS A 241 -0.81 4.88 34.03
C LYS A 241 0.17 3.72 34.19
N ASN A 242 0.46 3.31 35.42
CA ASN A 242 1.38 2.21 35.72
C ASN A 242 0.61 0.93 36.08
N ILE A 243 0.68 -0.06 35.21
CA ILE A 243 0.04 -1.37 35.39
C ILE A 243 0.91 -2.37 36.16
N ASN A 244 2.22 -2.12 36.26
CA ASN A 244 3.15 -3.00 36.95
C ASN A 244 3.10 -2.72 38.46
N PHE A 245 2.92 -3.77 39.27
CA PHE A 245 2.79 -3.62 40.71
C PHE A 245 3.49 -4.73 41.49
N ILE A 246 3.83 -4.41 42.74
CA ILE A 246 4.28 -5.35 43.76
C ILE A 246 3.55 -5.00 45.05
N TYR A 247 2.66 -5.89 45.50
CA TYR A 247 1.95 -5.77 46.76
C TYR A 247 2.50 -6.79 47.75
N ASN A 248 3.05 -6.31 48.86
CA ASN A 248 3.55 -7.15 49.95
C ASN A 248 2.71 -6.88 51.20
N ASN A 249 1.82 -7.80 51.55
CA ASN A 249 0.90 -7.68 52.68
C ASN A 249 0.08 -6.35 52.66
N LYS A 250 -0.27 -5.91 51.45
CA LYS A 250 -1.04 -4.68 51.20
C LYS A 250 -2.18 -4.99 50.24
N SER A 251 -3.34 -4.38 50.49
CA SER A 251 -4.45 -4.36 49.54
C SER A 251 -4.03 -3.62 48.26
N PRO A 252 -4.45 -4.07 47.06
CA PRO A 252 -4.31 -3.32 45.82
C PRO A 252 -4.90 -1.90 45.87
N TYR A 253 -5.89 -1.67 46.75
CA TYR A 253 -6.54 -0.39 46.95
C TYR A 253 -7.01 -0.18 48.41
N GLU A 254 -6.53 0.91 49.04
CA GLU A 254 -6.98 1.54 50.31
C GLU A 254 -7.73 0.65 51.32
N SER A 255 -7.17 -0.48 51.74
CA SER A 255 -7.78 -1.43 52.71
C SER A 255 -9.19 -1.97 52.38
N LEU A 256 -9.77 -1.61 51.23
CA LEU A 256 -11.11 -2.02 50.79
C LEU A 256 -11.14 -3.40 50.14
N LEU A 257 -9.99 -3.89 49.67
CA LEU A 257 -9.83 -5.24 49.15
C LEU A 257 -9.01 -6.11 50.10
N SER A 258 -9.29 -7.41 50.10
CA SER A 258 -8.48 -8.38 50.83
C SER A 258 -7.11 -8.57 50.15
N PRO A 259 -5.99 -8.52 50.89
CA PRO A 259 -4.68 -8.87 50.33
C PRO A 259 -4.56 -10.36 49.98
N TYR A 260 -5.50 -11.19 50.44
CA TYR A 260 -5.50 -12.64 50.26
C TYR A 260 -6.28 -13.11 49.03
N LYS A 261 -7.28 -12.34 48.59
CA LYS A 261 -8.10 -12.67 47.42
C LYS A 261 -8.60 -11.41 46.72
N TYR A 262 -8.32 -11.30 45.43
CA TYR A 262 -8.85 -10.21 44.60
C TYR A 262 -8.66 -10.56 43.12
N SER A 263 -9.33 -9.80 42.26
CA SER A 263 -9.06 -9.82 40.82
C SER A 263 -9.09 -8.41 40.24
N ILE A 264 -8.30 -8.20 39.20
CA ILE A 264 -8.06 -6.90 38.57
C ILE A 264 -8.23 -7.08 37.06
N ARG A 265 -9.11 -6.29 36.46
CA ARG A 265 -9.25 -6.20 35.01
C ARG A 265 -8.77 -4.85 34.52
N TYR A 266 -7.77 -4.83 33.67
CA TYR A 266 -7.38 -3.66 32.88
C TYR A 266 -8.00 -3.76 31.49
N ASP A 267 -8.55 -2.64 31.02
CA ASP A 267 -9.15 -2.47 29.70
C ASP A 267 -8.68 -1.14 29.10
N GLY A 268 -8.43 -1.14 27.79
CA GLY A 268 -7.96 0.02 27.05
C GLY A 268 -7.20 -0.38 25.79
N TYR A 269 -6.21 0.43 25.43
CA TYR A 269 -5.49 0.32 24.16
C TYR A 269 -3.98 0.45 24.33
N LEU A 270 -3.24 -0.36 23.57
CA LEU A 270 -1.80 -0.39 23.47
C LEU A 270 -1.35 0.14 22.10
N LEU A 271 -0.54 1.20 22.09
CA LEU A 271 0.08 1.73 20.88
C LEU A 271 1.37 0.97 20.56
N ALA A 272 1.42 0.32 19.40
CA ALA A 272 2.67 -0.27 18.91
C ALA A 272 3.53 0.83 18.24
N PRO A 273 4.79 1.04 18.65
CA PRO A 273 5.62 2.11 18.08
C PRO A 273 6.10 1.83 16.65
N THR A 274 6.25 0.56 16.26
CA THR A 274 6.72 0.16 14.93
C THR A 274 5.99 -1.07 14.45
N SER A 275 5.75 -1.20 13.14
CA SER A 275 5.15 -2.42 12.60
C SER A 275 6.12 -3.60 12.71
N GLY A 276 5.63 -4.76 13.16
CA GLY A 276 6.42 -5.98 13.22
C GLY A 276 5.81 -7.05 14.14
N MET A 277 6.54 -8.15 14.32
CA MET A 277 6.15 -9.22 15.24
C MET A 277 6.56 -8.86 16.67
N TYR A 278 5.60 -8.81 17.58
CA TYR A 278 5.77 -8.59 19.00
C TYR A 278 5.60 -9.89 19.77
N THR A 279 6.43 -10.09 20.79
CA THR A 279 6.24 -11.14 21.79
C THR A 279 5.98 -10.47 23.12
N PHE A 280 4.83 -10.76 23.74
CA PHE A 280 4.49 -10.31 25.07
C PHE A 280 5.03 -11.29 26.11
N ILE A 281 5.43 -10.77 27.26
CA ILE A 281 6.01 -11.54 28.35
C ILE A 281 5.33 -11.06 29.64
N VAL A 282 4.69 -11.98 30.34
CA VAL A 282 4.11 -11.73 31.66
C VAL A 282 5.02 -12.35 32.69
N ASP A 283 5.47 -11.55 33.66
CA ASP A 283 6.19 -12.02 34.85
C ASP A 283 5.32 -11.74 36.07
N SER A 284 4.72 -12.78 36.63
CA SER A 284 3.76 -12.65 37.72
C SER A 284 3.67 -13.95 38.52
N ASP A 285 3.33 -13.85 39.80
CA ASP A 285 2.98 -14.97 40.66
C ASP A 285 1.45 -15.17 40.80
N CYS A 286 0.67 -14.42 40.03
CA CYS A 286 -0.79 -14.50 39.95
C CYS A 286 -1.24 -15.27 38.70
N SER A 287 -2.51 -15.68 38.68
CA SER A 287 -3.15 -16.18 37.45
C SER A 287 -3.41 -14.99 36.54
N VAL A 288 -2.98 -15.08 35.28
CA VAL A 288 -3.03 -13.96 34.33
C VAL A 288 -3.59 -14.40 33.00
N ARG A 289 -4.49 -13.60 32.43
CA ARG A 289 -4.94 -13.71 31.04
C ARG A 289 -4.72 -12.37 30.34
N VAL A 290 -4.00 -12.38 29.23
CA VAL A 290 -3.78 -11.20 28.38
C VAL A 290 -4.44 -11.44 27.04
N LEU A 291 -5.30 -10.51 26.65
CA LEU A 291 -5.92 -10.46 25.33
C LEU A 291 -5.41 -9.22 24.58
N ILE A 292 -5.00 -9.40 23.33
CA ILE A 292 -4.65 -8.33 22.41
C ILE A 292 -5.57 -8.45 21.21
N ASN A 293 -6.28 -7.37 20.88
CA ASN A 293 -7.34 -7.35 19.88
C ASN A 293 -8.30 -8.52 20.06
N ASN A 294 -8.81 -8.71 21.28
CA ASN A 294 -9.74 -9.77 21.68
C ASN A 294 -9.22 -11.23 21.58
N LYS A 295 -8.06 -11.46 20.96
CA LYS A 295 -7.39 -12.76 20.94
C LYS A 295 -6.63 -13.02 22.23
N ILE A 296 -6.80 -14.20 22.80
CA ILE A 296 -6.01 -14.65 23.96
C ILE A 296 -4.57 -14.89 23.52
N VAL A 297 -3.65 -14.13 24.12
CA VAL A 297 -2.21 -14.13 23.77
C VAL A 297 -1.39 -14.86 24.82
N ILE A 298 -1.75 -14.69 26.09
CA ILE A 298 -1.13 -15.36 27.24
C ILE A 298 -2.26 -15.81 28.17
N THR A 299 -2.24 -17.08 28.56
CA THR A 299 -3.01 -17.62 29.69
C THR A 299 -2.03 -18.21 30.67
N LYS A 300 -2.13 -17.88 31.95
CA LYS A 300 -1.34 -18.48 33.03
C LYS A 300 -2.32 -18.88 34.13
N ASP A 301 -2.34 -20.17 34.46
CA ASP A 301 -3.14 -20.80 35.52
C ASP A 301 -4.68 -20.77 35.35
N PHE A 302 -5.18 -20.32 34.18
CA PHE A 302 -6.58 -20.44 33.75
C PHE A 302 -6.78 -21.66 32.82
N ASP A 303 -7.86 -22.44 32.99
CA ASP A 303 -8.25 -23.51 32.05
C ASP A 303 -8.90 -22.94 30.77
N GLU A 304 -8.47 -23.41 29.60
CA GLU A 304 -9.22 -23.26 28.34
C GLU A 304 -10.29 -24.35 28.25
N ILE A 305 -11.57 -23.97 28.14
CA ILE A 305 -12.61 -24.91 27.70
C ILE A 305 -12.45 -25.09 26.19
N ILE A 306 -11.60 -26.03 25.77
CA ILE A 306 -11.62 -26.52 24.39
C ILE A 306 -12.87 -27.39 24.25
N ARG A 307 -13.90 -26.85 23.59
CA ARG A 307 -15.06 -27.63 23.14
C ARG A 307 -14.62 -28.57 22.02
N HIS A 308 -14.08 -29.74 22.37
CA HIS A 308 -13.91 -30.82 21.41
C HIS A 308 -15.29 -31.31 20.96
N ILE A 309 -15.74 -30.87 19.79
CA ILE A 309 -16.82 -31.54 19.06
C ILE A 309 -16.19 -32.80 18.46
N ASN A 310 -16.21 -33.90 19.22
CA ASN A 310 -15.90 -35.21 18.65
C ASN A 310 -17.06 -35.62 17.74
N SER A 311 -16.82 -35.57 16.44
CA SER A 311 -17.59 -36.35 15.47
C SER A 311 -17.22 -37.82 15.66
N SER A 312 -18.01 -38.52 16.45
CA SER A 312 -18.08 -39.98 16.39
C SER A 312 -19.54 -40.38 16.48
N ASN A 313 -20.05 -40.86 15.36
CA ASN A 313 -21.32 -41.57 15.25
C ASN A 313 -21.42 -42.64 16.33
N ASN A 314 -22.46 -42.56 17.17
CA ASN A 314 -23.33 -43.68 17.49
C ASN A 314 -24.57 -43.14 18.20
N MET A 315 -25.74 -43.53 17.69
CA MET A 315 -27.02 -43.39 18.38
C MET A 315 -26.95 -44.13 19.71
N ASP A 316 -27.35 -43.47 20.80
CA ASP A 316 -28.38 -43.99 21.72
C ASP A 316 -28.76 -42.91 22.74
N GLU A 317 -30.05 -42.92 23.09
CA GLU A 317 -30.82 -41.95 23.87
C GLU A 317 -30.18 -41.49 25.18
N VAL A 318 -30.13 -40.17 25.47
CA VAL A 318 -30.39 -39.62 26.82
C VAL A 318 -30.91 -38.17 26.74
N LYS A 319 -32.16 -38.00 27.18
CA LYS A 319 -32.81 -36.89 27.91
C LYS A 319 -32.24 -35.46 27.79
N ALA A 320 -33.13 -34.57 27.38
CA ALA A 320 -33.03 -33.14 27.59
C ALA A 320 -32.95 -32.81 29.10
N ASP A 321 -31.79 -32.34 29.54
CA ASP A 321 -31.67 -31.55 30.77
C ASP A 321 -31.45 -30.09 30.40
N LYS A 322 -32.42 -29.27 30.80
CA LYS A 322 -32.30 -27.83 30.93
C LYS A 322 -31.28 -27.57 32.03
N ASN A 323 -30.11 -27.05 31.68
CA ASN A 323 -29.25 -26.31 32.60
C ASN A 323 -28.49 -25.25 31.79
N GLU A 324 -29.16 -24.12 31.57
CA GLU A 324 -28.50 -22.83 31.44
C GLU A 324 -27.98 -22.46 32.84
N GLU A 325 -26.71 -22.73 33.14
CA GLU A 325 -25.97 -22.05 34.21
C GLU A 325 -24.47 -22.42 34.18
N ASP A 326 -23.63 -21.43 34.49
CA ASP A 326 -22.20 -21.45 34.80
C ASP A 326 -21.14 -21.40 33.66
N ASN A 327 -20.86 -20.16 33.21
CA ASN A 327 -19.51 -19.72 32.82
C ASN A 327 -18.58 -19.65 34.06
N LYS A 328 -18.31 -20.78 34.73
CA LYS A 328 -17.34 -20.83 35.84
C LYS A 328 -15.91 -20.95 35.31
N ILE A 329 -15.08 -19.96 35.61
CA ILE A 329 -13.62 -20.02 35.43
C ILE A 329 -13.07 -21.11 36.37
N ARG A 330 -12.42 -22.15 35.82
CA ARG A 330 -11.74 -23.21 36.58
C ARG A 330 -10.22 -22.97 36.60
N TYR A 331 -9.61 -23.17 37.78
CA TYR A 331 -8.16 -23.06 37.98
C TYR A 331 -7.49 -24.41 37.77
N LYS A 332 -6.32 -24.41 37.12
CA LYS A 332 -5.50 -25.62 36.98
C LYS A 332 -4.70 -25.83 38.26
N ILE A 333 -4.96 -26.92 38.99
CA ILE A 333 -4.08 -27.39 40.07
C ILE A 333 -3.15 -28.43 39.46
N GLU A 334 -2.00 -28.01 38.94
CA GLU A 334 -0.92 -28.95 38.58
C GLU A 334 -0.13 -29.31 39.84
N ASN A 335 0.00 -30.62 40.12
CA ASN A 335 0.85 -31.17 41.18
C ASN A 335 2.35 -31.17 40.81
N GLU A 336 2.74 -30.54 39.71
CA GLU A 336 4.13 -30.42 39.27
C GLU A 336 4.62 -28.97 39.41
N ILE A 337 5.68 -28.82 40.19
CA ILE A 337 6.33 -27.55 40.53
C ILE A 337 7.02 -26.99 39.28
N ASN A 338 6.28 -26.28 38.44
CA ASN A 338 6.86 -25.40 37.43
C ASN A 338 6.77 -23.95 37.94
N ASN A 339 7.73 -23.58 38.79
CA ASN A 339 8.00 -22.20 39.23
C ASN A 339 8.50 -21.31 38.07
N VAL A 340 7.81 -21.29 36.93
CA VAL A 340 8.12 -20.35 35.85
C VAL A 340 7.26 -19.11 36.07
N SER A 341 7.83 -18.11 36.74
CA SER A 341 7.17 -16.82 36.95
C SER A 341 6.86 -16.11 35.63
N LYS A 342 7.72 -16.31 34.63
CA LYS A 342 7.63 -15.73 33.29
C LYS A 342 6.91 -16.62 32.29
N ARG A 343 5.88 -16.09 31.63
CA ARG A 343 5.23 -16.71 30.47
C ARG A 343 5.32 -15.81 29.25
N MET A 344 5.68 -16.39 28.11
CA MET A 344 5.85 -15.67 26.85
C MET A 344 4.72 -16.05 25.89
N SER A 345 4.26 -15.10 25.10
CA SER A 345 3.32 -15.35 24.03
C SER A 345 3.99 -15.94 22.79
N GLY A 346 3.20 -16.47 21.85
CA GLY A 346 3.63 -16.57 20.46
C GLY A 346 3.87 -15.17 19.86
N PRO A 347 4.66 -15.05 18.77
CA PRO A 347 4.82 -13.78 18.09
C PRO A 347 3.49 -13.34 17.45
N ILE A 348 3.11 -12.09 17.67
CA ILE A 348 1.88 -11.47 17.15
C ILE A 348 2.25 -10.26 16.32
N GLU A 349 1.68 -10.17 15.13
CA GLU A 349 1.88 -9.02 14.25
C GLU A 349 1.12 -7.80 14.80
N LEU A 350 1.84 -6.70 15.04
CA LEU A 350 1.25 -5.40 15.37
C LEU A 350 1.74 -4.36 14.38
N THR A 351 0.87 -3.41 14.09
CA THR A 351 1.07 -2.29 13.17
C THR A 351 1.53 -1.04 13.93
N GLY A 352 2.66 -0.47 13.51
CA GLY A 352 3.24 0.72 14.11
C GLY A 352 2.34 1.93 13.92
N GLY A 353 2.08 2.67 15.00
CA GLY A 353 1.18 3.81 15.02
C GLY A 353 -0.28 3.46 15.27
N GLU A 354 -0.66 2.17 15.26
CA GLU A 354 -2.02 1.73 15.55
C GLU A 354 -2.20 1.36 17.03
N LYS A 355 -3.38 1.71 17.56
CA LYS A 355 -3.81 1.39 18.93
C LYS A 355 -4.56 0.06 18.92
N ASN A 356 -3.96 -0.95 19.54
CA ASN A 356 -4.49 -2.30 19.64
C ASN A 356 -5.24 -2.45 20.96
N LYS A 357 -6.44 -3.02 20.95
CA LYS A 357 -7.19 -3.21 22.21
C LYS A 357 -6.43 -4.19 23.10
N ILE A 358 -6.24 -3.85 24.37
CA ILE A 358 -5.56 -4.70 25.35
C ILE A 358 -6.47 -4.92 26.56
N ILE A 359 -6.67 -6.20 26.92
CA ILE A 359 -7.36 -6.59 28.14
C ILE A 359 -6.40 -7.45 28.96
N ILE A 360 -6.19 -7.08 30.22
CA ILE A 360 -5.34 -7.83 31.14
C ILE A 360 -6.18 -8.19 32.34
N GLU A 361 -6.31 -9.48 32.61
CA GLU A 361 -7.05 -10.01 33.73
C GLU A 361 -6.11 -10.74 34.66
N ILE A 362 -6.09 -10.32 35.91
CA ILE A 362 -5.21 -10.84 36.96
C ILE A 362 -6.09 -11.33 38.10
N SER A 363 -5.86 -12.56 38.54
CA SER A 363 -6.52 -13.14 39.70
C SER A 363 -5.49 -13.59 40.73
N HIS A 364 -5.65 -13.14 41.97
CA HIS A 364 -4.79 -13.49 43.10
C HIS A 364 -5.58 -14.24 44.16
N LEU A 365 -4.98 -15.35 44.60
CA LEU A 365 -5.53 -16.31 45.56
C LEU A 365 -4.38 -16.84 46.41
N SER A 366 -4.34 -16.43 47.68
CA SER A 366 -3.25 -16.81 48.60
C SER A 366 -3.15 -18.32 48.86
N ASN A 367 -4.28 -19.05 48.76
CA ASN A 367 -4.33 -20.51 48.95
C ASN A 367 -3.66 -21.30 47.83
N LEU A 368 -3.40 -20.69 46.67
CA LEU A 368 -2.64 -21.30 45.57
C LEU A 368 -1.12 -21.10 45.73
N LYS A 369 -0.67 -20.30 46.71
CA LYS A 369 0.75 -20.01 46.96
C LYS A 369 1.26 -20.77 48.18
N TYR A 370 2.26 -21.63 47.99
CA TYR A 370 2.89 -22.39 49.07
C TYR A 370 3.78 -21.51 49.98
N GLU A 371 4.43 -20.48 49.43
CA GLU A 371 5.24 -19.50 50.16
C GLU A 371 4.79 -18.05 49.84
N LYS A 372 4.83 -17.15 50.84
CA LYS A 372 4.50 -15.71 50.70
C LYS A 372 3.11 -15.43 50.09
N GLY A 373 2.06 -16.14 50.54
CA GLY A 373 0.69 -16.00 50.02
C GLY A 373 0.06 -14.60 50.13
N GLU A 374 0.60 -13.74 51.00
CA GLU A 374 0.22 -12.33 51.16
C GLU A 374 0.88 -11.37 50.16
N SER A 375 1.81 -11.88 49.35
CA SER A 375 2.48 -11.12 48.30
C SER A 375 1.88 -11.42 46.94
N SER A 376 1.90 -10.42 46.06
CA SER A 376 1.48 -10.54 44.67
C SER A 376 2.20 -9.50 43.83
N TYR A 377 2.63 -9.89 42.63
CA TYR A 377 3.22 -8.95 41.69
C TYR A 377 2.84 -9.26 40.26
N PHE A 378 2.88 -8.23 39.43
CA PHE A 378 2.62 -8.33 38.01
C PHE A 378 3.53 -7.39 37.24
N LYS A 379 4.14 -7.91 36.17
CA LYS A 379 4.87 -7.15 35.18
C LYS A 379 4.50 -7.60 33.77
N LEU A 380 4.22 -6.64 32.90
CA LEU A 380 4.05 -6.86 31.48
C LEU A 380 5.22 -6.26 30.70
N LEU A 381 5.89 -7.12 29.91
CA LEU A 381 6.99 -6.76 29.03
C LEU A 381 6.64 -7.13 27.59
N TRP A 382 7.36 -6.52 26.65
CA TRP A 382 7.32 -6.85 25.23
C TRP A 382 8.72 -6.93 24.63
N LYS A 383 8.83 -7.60 23.50
CA LYS A 383 10.02 -7.57 22.64
C LYS A 383 9.59 -7.63 21.17
N SER A 384 10.37 -7.02 20.30
CA SER A 384 10.18 -7.02 18.84
C SER A 384 11.56 -7.03 18.16
N SER A 385 11.62 -7.13 16.83
CA SER A 385 12.89 -7.10 16.09
C SER A 385 13.70 -5.82 16.31
N ARG A 386 13.02 -4.69 16.57
CA ARG A 386 13.61 -3.38 16.86
C ARG A 386 13.61 -2.98 18.33
N ILE A 387 12.97 -3.78 19.19
CA ILE A 387 12.75 -3.46 20.61
C ILE A 387 13.25 -4.62 21.45
N ASN A 388 14.31 -4.37 22.22
CA ASN A 388 14.81 -5.32 23.21
C ASN A 388 13.74 -5.56 24.29
N GLU A 389 13.82 -6.69 24.99
CA GLU A 389 12.91 -6.99 26.11
C GLU A 389 12.89 -5.84 27.12
N GLN A 390 11.75 -5.16 27.23
CA GLN A 390 11.56 -4.03 28.12
C GLN A 390 10.12 -4.00 28.66
N GLU A 391 9.93 -3.36 29.83
CA GLU A 391 8.59 -3.13 30.39
C GLU A 391 7.80 -2.18 29.47
N ILE A 392 6.49 -2.42 29.32
CA ILE A 392 5.63 -1.53 28.54
C ILE A 392 5.41 -0.25 29.35
N GLY A 393 6.03 0.85 28.89
CA GLY A 393 5.89 2.15 29.53
C GLY A 393 4.46 2.71 29.41
N SER A 394 4.06 3.55 30.37
CA SER A 394 2.74 4.21 30.38
C SER A 394 2.45 5.01 29.11
N ASN A 395 3.50 5.47 28.41
CA ASN A 395 3.39 6.23 27.17
C ASN A 395 2.77 5.45 26.00
N TYR A 396 2.63 4.13 26.15
CA TYR A 396 2.00 3.27 25.14
C TYR A 396 0.58 2.83 25.52
N LEU A 397 0.06 3.25 26.69
CA LEU A 397 -1.22 2.78 27.24
C LEU A 397 -2.26 3.90 27.27
N TYR A 398 -3.44 3.61 26.75
CA TYR A 398 -4.55 4.56 26.59
C TYR A 398 -5.86 3.99 27.09
N SER A 399 -6.72 4.80 27.71
CA SER A 399 -7.97 4.31 28.28
C SER A 399 -9.05 4.14 27.20
N GLU A 400 -9.00 4.99 26.18
CA GLU A 400 -9.89 4.95 25.03
C GLU A 400 -9.12 5.13 23.70
N ASN A 401 -9.76 4.75 22.59
CA ASN A 401 -9.22 4.91 21.25
C ASN A 401 -9.50 6.30 20.68
N PHE A 402 -8.96 7.34 21.32
CA PHE A 402 -9.05 8.69 20.79
C PHE A 402 -8.14 8.86 19.56
N ILE A 403 -8.70 9.40 18.47
CA ILE A 403 -7.96 9.92 17.33
C ILE A 403 -7.37 11.27 17.75
N SER A 404 -6.05 11.37 17.85
CA SER A 404 -5.34 12.60 18.20
C SER A 404 -5.70 13.75 17.24
N ASN A 405 -5.72 14.99 17.73
CA ASN A 405 -5.87 16.16 16.86
C ASN A 405 -4.71 16.23 15.86
N SER A 406 -4.99 16.86 14.72
CA SER A 406 -4.02 17.03 13.64
C SER A 406 -2.97 18.07 14.03
N ARG A 407 -1.72 17.62 14.19
CA ARG A 407 -0.60 18.43 14.67
C ARG A 407 0.64 18.24 13.80
N PHE A 408 1.52 19.24 13.86
CA PHE A 408 2.90 19.14 13.43
C PHE A 408 3.77 18.68 14.60
N SER A 409 4.66 17.73 14.34
CA SER A 409 5.69 17.31 15.29
C SER A 409 7.06 17.26 14.61
N SER A 410 8.12 17.20 15.42
CA SER A 410 9.52 17.17 14.94
C SER A 410 9.88 18.36 14.04
N VAL A 411 9.37 19.56 14.34
CA VAL A 411 9.63 20.80 13.60
C VAL A 411 10.82 21.53 14.20
N ASP A 412 11.73 22.02 13.36
CA ASP A 412 12.88 22.82 13.78
C ASP A 412 12.45 24.26 14.18
N PRO A 413 12.59 24.66 15.46
CA PRO A 413 12.19 25.98 15.95
C PRO A 413 13.06 27.12 15.41
N GLU A 414 14.26 26.84 14.88
CA GLU A 414 15.08 27.87 14.23
C GLU A 414 14.52 28.23 12.85
N LEU A 415 13.92 27.27 12.13
CA LEU A 415 13.42 27.44 10.77
C LEU A 415 11.96 27.88 10.69
N PHE A 416 11.13 27.47 11.66
CA PHE A 416 9.69 27.69 11.65
C PHE A 416 9.19 28.36 12.93
N GLU A 417 7.98 28.90 12.86
CA GLU A 417 7.23 29.44 14.00
C GLU A 417 5.77 28.95 13.91
N ILE A 418 5.20 28.58 15.06
CA ILE A 418 3.82 28.08 15.17
C ILE A 418 2.86 29.25 15.38
N GLY A 419 1.69 29.19 14.76
CA GLY A 419 0.59 30.12 15.00
C GLY A 419 -0.77 29.53 14.63
N LEU A 420 -1.76 30.40 14.53
CA LEU A 420 -3.09 30.08 13.99
C LEU A 420 -3.34 30.92 12.74
N LEU A 421 -4.03 30.33 11.78
CA LEU A 421 -4.41 31.01 10.55
C LEU A 421 -5.65 31.88 10.79
N ASP A 422 -5.50 33.20 10.83
CA ASP A 422 -6.60 34.17 10.89
C ASP A 422 -6.25 35.44 10.09
N VAL A 423 -7.25 36.27 9.82
CA VAL A 423 -7.12 37.58 9.20
C VAL A 423 -6.43 38.53 10.17
N ASN A 424 -5.54 39.38 9.66
CA ASN A 424 -4.66 40.31 10.38
C ASN A 424 -3.50 39.65 11.16
N GLU A 425 -3.27 38.34 11.00
CA GLU A 425 -2.06 37.69 11.50
C GLU A 425 -0.88 37.84 10.53
N THR A 426 0.35 37.74 11.04
CA THR A 426 1.57 37.85 10.24
C THR A 426 1.83 36.57 9.43
N ALA A 427 2.15 36.74 8.16
CA ALA A 427 2.31 35.64 7.21
C ALA A 427 3.67 34.91 7.31
N TYR A 428 4.72 35.63 7.72
CA TYR A 428 6.10 35.12 7.70
C TYR A 428 6.78 35.28 9.07
N LYS A 429 7.74 34.41 9.34
CA LYS A 429 8.57 34.45 10.56
C LYS A 429 9.45 35.70 10.55
N ASN A 430 9.51 36.39 11.71
CA ASN A 430 10.30 37.61 11.93
C ASN A 430 9.97 38.80 11.01
N GLU A 431 8.82 38.79 10.35
CA GLU A 431 8.40 39.85 9.42
C GLU A 431 7.01 40.35 9.82
N THR A 432 6.92 41.58 10.31
CA THR A 432 5.67 42.15 10.82
C THR A 432 4.85 42.86 9.75
N ASP A 433 5.48 43.22 8.64
CA ASP A 433 4.85 44.08 7.64
C ASP A 433 3.86 43.32 6.75
N TRP A 434 4.04 42.01 6.59
CA TRP A 434 3.16 41.17 5.76
C TRP A 434 2.09 40.51 6.60
N ILE A 435 0.85 40.97 6.42
CA ILE A 435 -0.33 40.43 7.09
C ILE A 435 -1.27 39.71 6.13
N ILE A 436 -2.05 38.78 6.67
CA ILE A 436 -3.13 38.11 5.95
C ILE A 436 -4.33 39.06 5.89
N GLU A 437 -4.64 39.59 4.71
CA GLU A 437 -5.76 40.52 4.49
C GLU A 437 -7.09 39.76 4.34
N ASN A 438 -7.06 38.64 3.61
CA ASN A 438 -8.27 37.86 3.32
C ASN A 438 -7.93 36.38 3.01
N ILE A 439 -8.89 35.50 3.29
CA ILE A 439 -8.83 34.07 2.99
C ILE A 439 -10.12 33.71 2.25
N SER A 440 -9.98 33.18 1.02
CA SER A 440 -11.12 32.95 0.09
C SER A 440 -12.28 32.15 0.70
N ASN A 441 -11.98 31.20 1.59
CA ASN A 441 -12.97 30.39 2.31
C ASN A 441 -12.72 30.42 3.81
N LYS A 442 -13.03 31.55 4.46
CA LYS A 442 -12.70 31.79 5.88
C LYS A 442 -13.24 30.70 6.80
N SER A 443 -14.46 30.19 6.59
CA SER A 443 -15.05 29.14 7.45
C SER A 443 -14.25 27.83 7.46
N ARG A 444 -13.50 27.53 6.39
CA ARG A 444 -12.69 26.32 6.25
C ARG A 444 -11.33 26.42 6.91
N TYR A 445 -10.71 27.61 6.81
CA TYR A 445 -9.29 27.80 7.10
C TYR A 445 -9.02 28.59 8.39
N ASN A 446 -10.03 29.20 8.99
CA ASN A 446 -9.87 29.92 10.24
C ASN A 446 -9.39 28.99 11.37
N ASP A 447 -8.49 29.50 12.21
CA ASP A 447 -8.00 28.83 13.42
C ASP A 447 -7.28 27.50 13.16
N LEU A 448 -6.83 27.24 11.92
CA LEU A 448 -5.98 26.10 11.62
C LEU A 448 -4.56 26.33 12.13
N HIS A 449 -3.91 25.28 12.62
CA HIS A 449 -2.52 25.35 13.04
C HIS A 449 -1.63 25.71 11.85
N LEU A 450 -0.91 26.82 12.02
CA LEU A 450 -0.06 27.45 11.03
C LEU A 450 1.41 27.21 11.38
N LEU A 451 2.22 26.88 10.37
CA LEU A 451 3.67 26.95 10.40
C LEU A 451 4.13 27.98 9.38
N ARG A 452 4.67 29.09 9.90
CA ARG A 452 5.27 30.16 9.08
C ARG A 452 6.79 30.02 9.05
N THR A 453 7.37 30.38 7.92
CA THR A 453 8.83 30.44 7.71
C THR A 453 9.21 31.83 7.19
N PHE A 454 10.49 32.04 6.90
CA PHE A 454 11.00 33.30 6.36
C PHE A 454 10.43 33.60 4.97
N LYS A 455 10.22 34.87 4.63
CA LYS A 455 9.80 35.31 3.29
C LYS A 455 10.72 34.81 2.17
N GLU A 456 12.01 34.70 2.47
CA GLU A 456 13.01 34.10 1.58
C GLU A 456 13.72 32.97 2.32
N PRO A 457 13.19 31.73 2.26
CA PRO A 457 13.79 30.61 2.96
C PRO A 457 15.11 30.23 2.29
N LYS A 458 16.21 30.30 3.05
CA LYS A 458 17.59 30.04 2.59
C LYS A 458 18.07 28.61 2.82
N PHE A 459 17.29 27.77 3.49
CA PHE A 459 17.61 26.37 3.77
C PHE A 459 17.25 25.47 2.59
N ASP A 460 18.07 24.42 2.38
CA ASP A 460 17.94 23.49 1.25
C ASP A 460 16.92 22.38 1.51
N SER A 461 16.75 21.93 2.76
CA SER A 461 15.82 20.87 3.13
C SER A 461 15.34 21.00 4.55
N PHE A 462 14.15 20.46 4.83
CA PHE A 462 13.63 20.31 6.17
C PHE A 462 12.76 19.06 6.26
N SER A 463 12.54 18.61 7.48
CA SER A 463 11.69 17.47 7.77
C SER A 463 10.66 17.86 8.83
N LEU A 464 9.47 17.31 8.70
CA LEU A 464 8.43 17.42 9.71
C LEU A 464 7.61 16.14 9.76
N GLU A 465 6.95 15.93 10.89
CA GLU A 465 5.99 14.86 11.06
C GLU A 465 4.58 15.44 11.09
N VAL A 466 3.70 14.85 10.27
CA VAL A 466 2.29 15.21 10.19
C VAL A 466 1.46 14.11 10.84
N SER A 467 0.54 14.52 11.72
CA SER A 467 -0.43 13.61 12.33
C SER A 467 -1.30 12.90 11.28
N ALA A 468 -1.66 11.65 11.54
CA ALA A 468 -2.56 10.86 10.69
C ALA A 468 -3.93 11.54 10.50
N ASN A 469 -4.66 11.15 9.45
CA ASN A 469 -6.01 11.64 9.11
C ASN A 469 -6.11 13.17 9.03
N SER A 470 -5.14 13.82 8.40
CA SER A 470 -5.04 15.27 8.29
C SER A 470 -4.95 15.73 6.84
N ASN A 471 -5.57 16.86 6.52
CA ASN A 471 -5.27 17.60 5.30
C ASN A 471 -4.09 18.51 5.58
N PHE A 472 -2.99 18.28 4.87
CA PHE A 472 -1.80 19.12 4.94
C PHE A 472 -1.84 20.13 3.79
N TYR A 473 -1.90 21.41 4.12
CA TYR A 473 -2.01 22.49 3.15
C TYR A 473 -0.68 23.24 3.02
N ILE A 474 -0.41 23.67 1.79
CA ILE A 474 0.76 24.45 1.41
C ILE A 474 0.25 25.65 0.63
N ALA A 475 0.45 26.86 1.14
CA ALA A 475 0.18 28.10 0.42
C ALA A 475 1.48 28.61 -0.22
N SER A 476 1.45 28.92 -1.52
CA SER A 476 2.61 29.44 -2.27
C SER A 476 2.20 30.48 -3.32
N PRO A 477 3.08 31.41 -3.74
CA PRO A 477 2.73 32.49 -4.66
C PRO A 477 2.21 31.98 -6.01
N ILE A 478 1.15 32.63 -6.53
CA ILE A 478 0.55 32.27 -7.82
C ILE A 478 1.53 32.47 -8.99
N ASP A 479 2.37 33.50 -8.92
CA ASP A 479 3.28 33.91 -10.00
C ASP A 479 4.64 33.18 -10.00
N LYS A 480 4.85 32.25 -9.06
CA LYS A 480 6.10 31.49 -8.93
C LYS A 480 5.85 29.99 -9.07
N GLU A 481 6.90 29.25 -9.39
CA GLU A 481 6.84 27.78 -9.35
C GLU A 481 6.58 27.27 -7.93
N PHE A 482 6.01 26.07 -7.83
CA PHE A 482 5.78 25.40 -6.55
C PHE A 482 7.11 25.20 -5.78
N PRO A 483 7.19 25.60 -4.50
CA PRO A 483 8.46 25.73 -3.77
C PRO A 483 9.07 24.41 -3.28
N LEU A 484 8.28 23.35 -3.11
CA LEU A 484 8.70 22.14 -2.41
C LEU A 484 8.80 20.92 -3.33
N VAL A 485 9.84 20.11 -3.14
CA VAL A 485 10.07 18.83 -3.84
C VAL A 485 10.34 17.74 -2.79
N TRP A 486 9.70 16.58 -2.89
CA TRP A 486 9.87 15.47 -1.93
C TRP A 486 10.72 14.33 -2.48
N THR A 487 11.25 13.48 -1.59
CA THR A 487 12.22 12.43 -1.93
C THR A 487 11.65 11.01 -2.07
N ASN A 488 10.42 10.72 -1.63
CA ASN A 488 9.81 9.38 -1.69
C ASN A 488 8.64 9.33 -2.69
N GLU A 489 8.69 8.41 -3.66
CA GLU A 489 7.79 8.32 -4.83
C GLU A 489 6.41 7.68 -4.57
N SER A 490 6.11 7.24 -3.35
CA SER A 490 4.81 6.63 -3.06
C SER A 490 3.71 7.69 -2.85
N ILE A 491 3.02 8.05 -3.93
CA ILE A 491 1.60 8.47 -3.97
C ILE A 491 1.24 9.68 -3.08
N ILE A 492 1.95 10.81 -3.25
CA ILE A 492 1.40 12.11 -2.83
C ILE A 492 1.07 12.91 -4.08
N LYS A 493 -0.20 12.86 -4.49
CA LYS A 493 -0.72 13.73 -5.55
C LYS A 493 -1.10 15.05 -4.90
N ILE A 494 -0.38 16.13 -5.24
CA ILE A 494 -0.82 17.48 -4.87
C ILE A 494 -2.08 17.78 -5.65
N GLU A 495 -3.10 18.26 -4.95
CA GLU A 495 -4.32 18.75 -5.57
C GLU A 495 -4.50 20.24 -5.25
N ASN A 496 -5.06 20.94 -6.21
CA ASN A 496 -5.29 22.38 -6.10
C ASN A 496 -6.68 22.62 -5.53
N THR A 497 -6.81 23.46 -4.49
CA THR A 497 -8.14 23.79 -3.94
C THR A 497 -8.83 24.93 -4.68
N ASN A 498 -8.13 25.62 -5.58
CA ASN A 498 -8.51 26.91 -6.19
C ASN A 498 -8.71 28.08 -5.21
N ASP A 499 -8.51 27.84 -3.91
CA ASP A 499 -8.60 28.87 -2.87
C ASP A 499 -7.31 29.71 -2.79
N ILE A 500 -7.46 30.97 -2.41
CA ILE A 500 -6.37 31.97 -2.35
C ILE A 500 -6.32 32.64 -0.98
N ILE A 501 -5.11 32.93 -0.51
CA ILE A 501 -4.83 33.83 0.62
C ILE A 501 -4.25 35.14 0.07
N ASP A 502 -4.91 36.26 0.39
CA ASP A 502 -4.45 37.59 0.03
C ASP A 502 -3.54 38.13 1.15
N LEU A 503 -2.33 38.55 0.78
CA LEU A 503 -1.36 39.16 1.67
C LEU A 503 -1.21 40.65 1.36
N LEU A 504 -1.16 41.47 2.41
CA LEU A 504 -0.93 42.92 2.33
C LEU A 504 0.33 43.27 3.10
N ASN A 505 1.23 44.03 2.47
CA ASN A 505 2.31 44.70 3.17
C ASN A 505 1.82 46.05 3.72
N ILE A 506 1.85 46.24 5.04
CA ILE A 506 1.35 47.46 5.70
C ILE A 506 2.21 48.68 5.36
N SER A 507 3.53 48.50 5.29
CA SER A 507 4.50 49.58 5.06
C SER A 507 4.54 50.04 3.59
N SER A 508 4.59 49.08 2.64
CA SER A 508 4.70 49.37 1.20
C SER A 508 3.37 49.42 0.46
N LYS A 509 2.27 48.96 1.07
CA LYS A 509 0.94 48.74 0.45
C LYS A 509 0.96 47.74 -0.72
N GLU A 510 2.03 46.96 -0.87
CA GLU A 510 2.12 45.90 -1.86
C GLU A 510 1.17 44.75 -1.52
N LYS A 511 0.52 44.18 -2.54
CA LYS A 511 -0.39 43.03 -2.39
C LYS A 511 0.17 41.83 -3.12
N THR A 512 0.16 40.66 -2.48
CA THR A 512 0.54 39.39 -3.10
C THR A 512 -0.51 38.33 -2.81
N LYS A 513 -0.60 37.32 -3.68
CA LYS A 513 -1.61 36.26 -3.58
C LYS A 513 -0.93 34.90 -3.49
N LEU A 514 -1.33 34.11 -2.50
CA LEU A 514 -0.88 32.73 -2.35
C LEU A 514 -1.99 31.77 -2.76
N LYS A 515 -1.67 30.84 -3.66
CA LYS A 515 -2.54 29.70 -4.00
C LYS A 515 -2.42 28.62 -2.95
N ILE A 516 -3.55 28.07 -2.52
CA ILE A 516 -3.58 26.95 -1.59
C ILE A 516 -3.53 25.62 -2.36
N TRP A 517 -2.60 24.78 -1.93
CA TRP A 517 -2.44 23.41 -2.36
C TRP A 517 -2.71 22.51 -1.17
N PHE A 518 -3.18 21.29 -1.41
CA PHE A 518 -3.37 20.34 -0.34
C PHE A 518 -2.82 18.96 -0.68
N ILE A 519 -2.46 18.25 0.39
CA ILE A 519 -1.97 16.88 0.41
C ILE A 519 -2.78 16.12 1.47
N PRO A 520 -3.50 15.05 1.10
CA PRO A 520 -4.22 14.23 2.07
C PRO A 520 -3.25 13.29 2.79
N ILE A 521 -3.08 13.48 4.10
CA ILE A 521 -2.27 12.64 4.97
C ILE A 521 -3.16 11.66 5.71
N LYS A 522 -3.15 10.38 5.31
CA LYS A 522 -3.99 9.33 5.91
C LYS A 522 -3.35 8.75 7.17
N ASN A 523 -2.07 8.39 7.10
CA ASN A 523 -1.34 7.83 8.24
C ASN A 523 -0.37 8.85 8.81
N LYS A 524 0.11 8.60 10.04
CA LYS A 524 1.17 9.43 10.62
C LYS A 524 2.40 9.28 9.72
N THR A 525 2.87 10.38 9.15
CA THR A 525 3.93 10.35 8.15
C THR A 525 5.00 11.37 8.46
N TYR A 526 6.24 10.91 8.38
CA TYR A 526 7.42 11.75 8.35
C TYR A 526 7.69 12.17 6.91
N ILE A 527 7.72 13.48 6.64
CA ILE A 527 7.87 14.02 5.29
C ILE A 527 9.17 14.82 5.22
N ASN A 528 9.99 14.47 4.23
CA ASN A 528 11.23 15.17 3.90
C ASN A 528 10.99 16.05 2.68
N PHE A 529 11.17 17.35 2.86
CA PHE A 529 11.07 18.33 1.79
C PHE A 529 12.47 18.85 1.43
N SER A 530 12.72 18.94 0.13
CA SER A 530 13.76 19.79 -0.45
C SER A 530 13.11 21.08 -0.93
N ASN A 531 13.71 22.20 -0.58
CA ASN A 531 13.17 23.54 -0.80
C ASN A 531 13.88 24.21 -1.97
N LYS A 532 13.11 24.82 -2.88
CA LYS A 532 13.64 25.73 -3.89
C LYS A 532 13.96 27.08 -3.24
N LYS A 533 15.18 27.57 -3.45
CA LYS A 533 15.68 28.81 -2.82
C LYS A 533 14.80 30.02 -3.16
N ASN A 534 14.54 30.86 -2.16
CA ASN A 534 13.91 32.18 -2.29
C ASN A 534 12.44 32.19 -2.78
N ILE A 535 11.70 31.10 -2.57
CA ILE A 535 10.25 31.07 -2.81
C ILE A 535 9.53 30.95 -1.46
N PRO A 536 8.72 31.96 -1.05
CA PRO A 536 7.97 31.89 0.20
C PRO A 536 6.90 30.80 0.15
N PHE A 537 6.62 30.20 1.30
CA PHE A 537 5.47 29.33 1.49
C PHE A 537 5.00 29.36 2.94
N ILE A 538 3.76 28.94 3.15
CA ILE A 538 3.15 28.81 4.47
C ILE A 538 2.50 27.43 4.54
N LEU A 539 2.63 26.75 5.68
CA LEU A 539 2.10 25.41 5.88
C LEU A 539 1.00 25.46 6.93
N PHE A 540 -0.08 24.72 6.74
CA PHE A 540 -1.12 24.60 7.76
C PHE A 540 -1.82 23.26 7.66
N ILE A 541 -2.48 22.84 8.74
CA ILE A 541 -3.06 21.50 8.85
C ILE A 541 -4.49 21.58 9.36
N GLN A 542 -5.34 20.72 8.80
CA GLN A 542 -6.72 20.54 9.23
C GLN A 542 -6.99 19.07 9.51
N LYS A 543 -7.77 18.80 10.56
CA LYS A 543 -8.28 17.46 10.85
C LYS A 543 -9.29 17.04 9.81
N ARG A 544 -9.05 15.88 9.18
CA ARG A 544 -10.00 15.31 8.22
C ARG A 544 -11.11 14.60 9.01
N LYS A 545 -12.37 15.01 8.81
CA LYS A 545 -13.55 14.34 9.38
C LYS A 545 -13.94 13.13 8.54
N ILE A 546 -13.01 12.21 8.30
CA ILE A 546 -13.32 10.92 7.68
C ILE A 546 -13.09 9.88 8.75
N LEU A 547 -14.20 9.41 9.31
CA LEU A 547 -14.19 8.14 10.01
C LEU A 547 -14.11 7.07 8.91
N PRO A 548 -12.99 6.33 8.76
CA PRO A 548 -13.08 5.08 8.03
C PRO A 548 -14.14 4.24 8.76
N THR A 549 -15.10 3.73 8.00
CA THR A 549 -16.08 2.78 8.52
C THR A 549 -15.34 1.54 8.99
N ILE A 550 -15.03 1.49 10.28
CA ILE A 550 -14.35 0.34 10.89
C ILE A 550 -15.45 -0.58 11.42
N CYS A 551 -15.65 -1.70 10.76
CA CYS A 551 -16.30 -2.84 11.35
C CYS A 551 -15.51 -3.27 12.59
N SER A 552 -16.19 -3.23 13.73
CA SER A 552 -15.66 -3.64 15.02
C SER A 552 -15.49 -5.16 15.04
N GLY A 553 -14.24 -5.62 14.96
CA GLY A 553 -13.90 -7.05 14.97
C GLY A 553 -12.41 -7.29 14.78
N GLU A 554 -11.95 -8.51 15.03
CA GLU A 554 -10.57 -8.93 14.72
C GLU A 554 -10.36 -9.00 13.20
N GLU A 555 -9.12 -8.81 12.73
CA GLU A 555 -8.81 -9.16 11.34
C GLU A 555 -8.73 -10.68 11.21
N GLU A 556 -9.60 -11.24 10.38
CA GLU A 556 -9.68 -12.67 10.09
C GLU A 556 -9.47 -12.91 8.58
N ILE A 557 -9.11 -14.13 8.21
CA ILE A 557 -9.11 -14.57 6.81
C ILE A 557 -10.57 -14.88 6.43
N LEU A 558 -11.26 -13.87 5.93
CA LEU A 558 -12.68 -13.92 5.61
C LEU A 558 -12.98 -14.88 4.46
N SER A 559 -12.04 -15.03 3.51
CA SER A 559 -12.16 -15.94 2.38
C SER A 559 -11.97 -17.42 2.74
N SER A 560 -11.50 -17.74 3.95
CA SER A 560 -11.28 -19.12 4.36
C SER A 560 -12.62 -19.88 4.44
N PRO A 561 -12.72 -21.08 3.85
CA PRO A 561 -13.89 -21.96 4.01
C PRO A 561 -14.27 -22.26 5.47
N GLU A 562 -13.32 -22.18 6.39
CA GLU A 562 -13.53 -22.39 7.82
C GLU A 562 -14.09 -21.16 8.54
N ASN A 563 -14.08 -19.98 7.89
CA ASN A 563 -14.58 -18.75 8.49
C ASN A 563 -16.13 -18.75 8.56
N ASN A 564 -16.68 -18.30 9.69
CA ASN A 564 -18.12 -18.23 9.89
C ASN A 564 -18.84 -17.34 8.85
N ASN A 565 -18.18 -16.28 8.40
CA ASN A 565 -18.71 -15.34 7.41
C ASN A 565 -18.59 -15.85 5.97
N PHE A 566 -17.77 -16.87 5.70
CA PHE A 566 -17.71 -17.47 4.36
C PHE A 566 -19.02 -18.19 4.04
N LYS A 567 -19.59 -17.93 2.86
CA LYS A 567 -20.84 -18.57 2.39
C LYS A 567 -20.53 -19.65 1.37
N GLU A 568 -19.99 -19.25 0.22
CA GLU A 568 -19.70 -20.11 -0.92
C GLU A 568 -18.70 -19.44 -1.86
N CYS A 569 -18.13 -20.25 -2.75
CA CYS A 569 -17.20 -19.78 -3.76
C CYS A 569 -17.51 -20.44 -5.11
N VAL A 570 -17.34 -19.67 -6.20
CA VAL A 570 -17.64 -20.08 -7.58
C VAL A 570 -16.45 -19.76 -8.49
N GLU A 571 -15.90 -20.77 -9.16
CA GLU A 571 -14.93 -20.56 -10.25
C GLU A 571 -15.56 -20.42 -11.64
N SER A 572 -14.79 -19.83 -12.53
CA SER A 572 -14.98 -19.89 -13.99
C SER A 572 -14.62 -21.26 -14.58
N SER A 573 -13.41 -21.76 -14.28
CA SER A 573 -12.96 -23.10 -14.66
C SER A 573 -12.05 -23.73 -13.59
N SER A 574 -11.98 -25.06 -13.57
CA SER A 574 -11.05 -25.80 -12.72
C SER A 574 -10.61 -27.12 -13.36
N ILE A 575 -9.30 -27.43 -13.32
CA ILE A 575 -8.75 -28.63 -13.98
C ILE A 575 -9.27 -29.94 -13.39
N SER A 576 -9.62 -29.92 -12.10
CA SER A 576 -10.34 -30.99 -11.44
C SER A 576 -11.02 -30.45 -10.18
N LYS A 577 -11.89 -31.28 -9.56
CA LYS A 577 -12.49 -30.97 -8.26
C LYS A 577 -11.46 -30.77 -7.13
N GLU A 578 -10.22 -31.24 -7.32
CA GLU A 578 -9.12 -31.08 -6.36
C GLU A 578 -8.37 -29.75 -6.54
N PHE A 579 -8.65 -28.99 -7.60
CA PHE A 579 -8.05 -27.69 -7.91
C PHE A 579 -9.13 -26.62 -8.13
N ASN A 580 -10.29 -26.80 -7.51
CA ASN A 580 -11.42 -25.87 -7.57
C ASN A 580 -11.17 -24.62 -6.72
N CYS A 581 -12.12 -23.68 -6.71
CA CYS A 581 -11.92 -22.43 -6.00
C CYS A 581 -11.75 -22.62 -4.47
N MET A 582 -12.43 -23.60 -3.88
CA MET A 582 -12.27 -23.97 -2.46
C MET A 582 -10.84 -24.35 -2.12
N SER A 583 -10.17 -25.03 -3.06
CA SER A 583 -8.76 -25.40 -2.93
C SER A 583 -7.84 -24.17 -2.96
N GLY A 584 -8.17 -23.16 -3.76
CA GLY A 584 -7.45 -21.88 -3.81
C GLY A 584 -7.54 -21.06 -2.51
N LEU A 585 -8.56 -21.31 -1.68
CA LEU A 585 -8.84 -20.57 -0.44
C LEU A 585 -8.44 -21.33 0.84
N SER A 586 -7.70 -22.45 0.73
CA SER A 586 -7.37 -23.31 1.87
C SER A 586 -6.32 -22.77 2.85
N THR A 587 -5.79 -21.56 2.64
CA THR A 587 -4.77 -20.87 3.48
C THR A 587 -3.40 -21.57 3.62
N TYR A 588 -3.25 -22.81 3.13
CA TYR A 588 -1.98 -23.55 3.21
C TYR A 588 -0.93 -23.05 2.21
N HIS A 589 -1.35 -22.44 1.10
CA HIS A 589 -0.47 -21.83 0.09
C HIS A 589 0.57 -22.78 -0.54
N ILE A 590 0.19 -24.04 -0.75
CA ILE A 590 1.05 -25.07 -1.34
C ILE A 590 0.52 -25.39 -2.74
N ASP A 591 1.39 -25.45 -3.75
CA ASP A 591 1.03 -25.87 -5.11
C ASP A 591 0.82 -27.40 -5.18
N LYS A 592 -0.25 -27.87 -4.52
CA LYS A 592 -0.70 -29.26 -4.46
C LYS A 592 -2.22 -29.31 -4.53
N LYS A 593 -2.73 -30.50 -4.83
CA LYS A 593 -4.15 -30.85 -4.74
C LYS A 593 -4.74 -30.36 -3.42
N HIS A 594 -5.95 -29.81 -3.47
CA HIS A 594 -6.72 -29.20 -2.37
C HIS A 594 -6.14 -27.91 -1.77
N ASN A 595 -5.05 -27.38 -2.32
CA ASN A 595 -4.37 -26.21 -1.75
C ASN A 595 -4.16 -25.03 -2.71
N ILE A 596 -4.58 -25.19 -3.96
CA ILE A 596 -4.43 -24.17 -4.98
C ILE A 596 -5.54 -24.30 -6.02
N TRP A 597 -5.97 -23.18 -6.60
CA TRP A 597 -6.88 -23.17 -7.74
C TRP A 597 -6.08 -23.21 -9.05
N LYS A 598 -6.52 -24.00 -10.03
CA LYS A 598 -5.92 -24.09 -11.38
C LYS A 598 -6.99 -24.15 -12.45
N THR A 599 -6.83 -23.36 -13.51
CA THR A 599 -7.80 -23.22 -14.61
C THR A 599 -7.67 -24.34 -15.66
N VAL A 600 -8.67 -24.47 -16.54
CA VAL A 600 -8.66 -25.39 -17.68
C VAL A 600 -8.39 -24.64 -18.97
N ASN A 601 -7.22 -24.85 -19.59
CA ASN A 601 -6.89 -24.41 -20.95
C ASN A 601 -7.19 -22.93 -21.27
N ASN A 602 -7.24 -22.07 -20.25
CA ASN A 602 -7.43 -20.64 -20.38
C ASN A 602 -6.74 -19.90 -19.22
N SER A 603 -6.39 -18.63 -19.43
CA SER A 603 -5.67 -17.81 -18.45
C SER A 603 -6.29 -16.43 -18.23
N ILE A 604 -6.29 -15.58 -19.24
CA ILE A 604 -6.83 -14.22 -19.15
C ILE A 604 -8.37 -14.25 -19.11
N GLY A 605 -8.96 -13.52 -18.17
CA GLY A 605 -10.41 -13.47 -17.93
C GLY A 605 -10.93 -14.57 -16.99
N GLU A 606 -10.09 -15.52 -16.60
CA GLU A 606 -10.44 -16.53 -15.60
C GLU A 606 -10.62 -15.88 -14.22
N TYR A 607 -11.64 -16.32 -13.48
CA TYR A 607 -12.01 -15.73 -12.20
C TYR A 607 -12.50 -16.74 -11.16
N ILE A 608 -12.46 -16.31 -9.90
CA ILE A 608 -13.21 -16.89 -8.79
C ILE A 608 -14.07 -15.81 -8.12
N ILE A 609 -15.25 -16.17 -7.62
CA ILE A 609 -16.16 -15.28 -6.87
C ILE A 609 -16.35 -15.86 -5.48
N ILE A 610 -16.20 -15.03 -4.46
CA ILE A 610 -16.34 -15.39 -3.05
C ILE A 610 -17.54 -14.63 -2.51
N TYR A 611 -18.48 -15.33 -1.87
CA TYR A 611 -19.64 -14.73 -1.23
C TYR A 611 -19.55 -14.87 0.29
N PHE A 612 -20.02 -13.85 1.00
CA PHE A 612 -20.08 -13.83 2.46
C PHE A 612 -21.52 -13.90 2.97
N LYS A 613 -21.71 -14.51 4.14
CA LYS A 613 -23.02 -14.65 4.81
C LYS A 613 -23.53 -13.32 5.38
N LYS A 614 -22.61 -12.40 5.70
CA LYS A 614 -22.84 -11.06 6.25
C LYS A 614 -21.90 -10.08 5.55
N PRO A 615 -22.20 -8.76 5.57
CA PRO A 615 -21.23 -7.76 5.13
C PRO A 615 -19.92 -7.89 5.92
N VAL A 616 -18.81 -7.82 5.22
CA VAL A 616 -17.47 -7.89 5.79
C VAL A 616 -16.62 -6.75 5.24
N GLN A 617 -15.68 -6.28 6.05
CA GLN A 617 -14.73 -5.26 5.66
C GLN A 617 -13.44 -5.93 5.20
N ILE A 618 -13.01 -5.72 3.97
CA ILE A 618 -11.75 -6.24 3.43
C ILE A 618 -10.65 -5.18 3.58
N ASN A 619 -9.58 -5.51 4.29
CA ASN A 619 -8.44 -4.63 4.55
C ASN A 619 -7.24 -4.98 3.67
N ARG A 620 -7.09 -6.27 3.33
CA ARG A 620 -5.91 -6.79 2.64
C ARG A 620 -6.27 -7.94 1.71
N PHE A 621 -5.58 -8.01 0.59
CA PHE A 621 -5.60 -9.12 -0.36
C PHE A 621 -4.21 -9.73 -0.46
N ARG A 622 -4.08 -11.05 -0.37
CA ARG A 622 -2.82 -11.78 -0.56
C ARG A 622 -2.95 -12.78 -1.68
N PHE A 623 -1.88 -12.91 -2.45
CA PHE A 623 -1.81 -13.85 -3.56
C PHE A 623 -0.50 -14.64 -3.52
N LYS A 624 -0.62 -15.97 -3.61
CA LYS A 624 0.49 -16.88 -3.83
C LYS A 624 0.34 -17.51 -5.22
N PRO A 625 1.26 -17.21 -6.16
CA PRO A 625 1.25 -17.87 -7.46
C PRO A 625 1.71 -19.34 -7.36
N GLN A 626 1.43 -20.12 -8.40
CA GLN A 626 1.91 -21.49 -8.58
C GLN A 626 3.46 -21.56 -8.59
N ASP A 627 4.02 -22.75 -8.43
CA ASP A 627 5.48 -22.92 -8.49
C ASP A 627 6.02 -22.73 -9.91
N ASN A 628 5.18 -22.99 -10.93
CA ASN A 628 5.54 -22.74 -12.33
C ASN A 628 5.40 -21.24 -12.67
N ILE A 629 6.53 -20.63 -13.03
CA ILE A 629 6.63 -19.19 -13.30
C ILE A 629 5.87 -18.78 -14.58
N LEU A 630 5.68 -19.70 -15.53
CA LEU A 630 4.97 -19.42 -16.79
C LEU A 630 3.44 -19.28 -16.60
N THR A 631 2.90 -19.64 -15.44
CA THR A 631 1.47 -19.54 -15.15
C THR A 631 1.16 -18.32 -14.27
N TRP A 632 2.09 -17.37 -14.15
CA TRP A 632 1.96 -16.24 -13.24
C TRP A 632 1.19 -15.06 -13.87
N PRO A 633 0.13 -14.57 -13.21
CA PRO A 633 -0.52 -13.34 -13.63
C PRO A 633 0.39 -12.14 -13.36
N SER A 634 0.34 -11.15 -14.26
CA SER A 634 0.96 -9.83 -14.05
C SER A 634 -0.02 -8.87 -13.36
N GLU A 635 -1.32 -9.00 -13.63
CA GLU A 635 -2.37 -8.18 -13.05
C GLU A 635 -3.59 -9.00 -12.64
N ILE A 636 -4.10 -8.73 -11.44
CA ILE A 636 -5.35 -9.28 -10.91
C ILE A 636 -6.33 -8.13 -10.67
N LEU A 637 -7.55 -8.26 -11.21
CA LEU A 637 -8.63 -7.31 -11.02
C LEU A 637 -9.62 -7.85 -9.97
N LEU A 638 -9.78 -7.12 -8.88
CA LEU A 638 -10.76 -7.40 -7.84
C LEU A 638 -12.02 -6.59 -8.10
N HIS A 639 -13.17 -7.24 -8.24
CA HIS A 639 -14.47 -6.59 -8.28
C HIS A 639 -15.18 -6.82 -6.96
N PHE A 640 -15.44 -5.74 -6.25
CA PHE A 640 -16.31 -5.67 -5.09
C PHE A 640 -17.70 -5.24 -5.54
N ASP A 641 -18.69 -5.24 -4.63
CA ASP A 641 -20.07 -4.85 -4.95
C ASP A 641 -20.13 -3.44 -5.60
N ASP A 642 -19.32 -2.48 -5.13
CA ASP A 642 -19.39 -1.07 -5.54
C ASP A 642 -18.11 -0.51 -6.20
N THR A 643 -17.01 -1.26 -6.18
CA THR A 643 -15.67 -0.78 -6.58
C THR A 643 -14.87 -1.87 -7.30
N LYS A 644 -13.93 -1.43 -8.14
CA LYS A 644 -12.95 -2.33 -8.77
C LYS A 644 -11.55 -1.88 -8.37
N VAL A 645 -10.70 -2.83 -7.98
CA VAL A 645 -9.31 -2.56 -7.60
C VAL A 645 -8.40 -3.42 -8.45
N LEU A 646 -7.53 -2.77 -9.21
CA LEU A 646 -6.47 -3.43 -9.95
C LEU A 646 -5.26 -3.65 -9.04
N VAL A 647 -4.79 -4.90 -8.98
CA VAL A 647 -3.64 -5.31 -8.18
C VAL A 647 -2.53 -5.79 -9.11
N PRO A 648 -1.43 -5.02 -9.25
CA PRO A 648 -0.24 -5.51 -9.94
C PRO A 648 0.43 -6.59 -9.10
N ILE A 649 0.84 -7.68 -9.74
CA ILE A 649 1.54 -8.80 -9.10
C ILE A 649 3.02 -8.68 -9.42
N PHE A 650 3.88 -8.81 -8.41
CA PHE A 650 5.32 -8.80 -8.62
C PHE A 650 5.79 -10.17 -9.10
N TYR A 651 6.85 -10.18 -9.90
CA TYR A 651 7.47 -11.41 -10.40
C TYR A 651 8.26 -12.14 -9.29
N THR A 652 7.54 -12.63 -8.29
CA THR A 652 8.06 -13.33 -7.12
C THR A 652 7.04 -14.31 -6.58
N SER A 653 7.51 -15.43 -6.02
CA SER A 653 6.65 -16.40 -5.34
C SER A 653 6.42 -16.04 -3.86
N ASN A 654 7.04 -14.97 -3.33
CA ASN A 654 6.83 -14.57 -1.95
C ASN A 654 5.47 -13.88 -1.78
N ILE A 655 4.59 -14.49 -0.99
CA ILE A 655 3.24 -13.99 -0.71
C ILE A 655 3.25 -12.60 -0.05
N GLU A 656 4.25 -12.27 0.76
CA GLU A 656 4.36 -10.96 1.41
C GLU A 656 4.56 -9.83 0.40
N TYR A 657 5.32 -10.07 -0.67
CA TYR A 657 5.50 -9.08 -1.73
C TYR A 657 4.26 -8.97 -2.62
N ASN A 658 3.51 -10.06 -2.80
CA ASN A 658 2.23 -10.07 -3.51
C ASN A 658 1.02 -9.82 -2.58
N THR A 659 1.26 -9.12 -1.47
CA THR A 659 0.23 -8.70 -0.53
C THR A 659 -0.14 -7.24 -0.79
N LYS A 660 -1.39 -6.98 -1.16
CA LYS A 660 -1.94 -5.64 -1.33
C LYS A 660 -2.76 -5.26 -0.10
N LYS A 661 -2.27 -4.29 0.68
CA LYS A 661 -3.09 -3.59 1.67
C LYS A 661 -3.93 -2.53 0.94
N PHE A 662 -5.23 -2.51 1.19
CA PHE A 662 -6.10 -1.47 0.64
C PHE A 662 -5.91 -0.18 1.44
N GLU A 663 -5.87 0.96 0.74
CA GLU A 663 -5.74 2.27 1.39
C GLU A 663 -6.98 2.65 2.20
N HIS A 664 -8.14 2.13 1.81
CA HIS A 664 -9.38 2.20 2.55
C HIS A 664 -9.96 0.80 2.66
N PRO A 665 -10.40 0.37 3.85
CA PRO A 665 -11.15 -0.86 3.99
C PRO A 665 -12.40 -0.88 3.13
N ILE A 666 -12.67 -1.99 2.44
CA ILE A 666 -13.81 -2.12 1.54
C ILE A 666 -14.86 -3.02 2.18
N ILE A 667 -15.98 -2.45 2.60
CA ILE A 667 -17.13 -3.23 3.06
C ILE A 667 -17.84 -3.83 1.85
N THR A 668 -18.05 -5.14 1.87
CA THR A 668 -18.65 -5.88 0.76
C THR A 668 -19.28 -7.19 1.23
N THR A 669 -20.14 -7.74 0.39
CA THR A 669 -20.81 -9.04 0.54
C THR A 669 -20.28 -10.07 -0.46
N SER A 670 -19.57 -9.63 -1.50
CA SER A 670 -18.92 -10.52 -2.47
C SER A 670 -17.66 -9.92 -3.08
N VAL A 671 -16.71 -10.79 -3.47
CA VAL A 671 -15.50 -10.37 -4.19
C VAL A 671 -15.25 -11.31 -5.36
N LYS A 672 -15.21 -10.77 -6.57
CA LYS A 672 -14.74 -11.46 -7.78
C LYS A 672 -13.26 -11.15 -8.01
N ILE A 673 -12.42 -12.18 -8.00
CA ILE A 673 -10.99 -12.11 -8.31
C ILE A 673 -10.81 -12.58 -9.74
N GLU A 674 -10.43 -11.69 -10.65
CA GLU A 674 -10.28 -11.97 -12.09
C GLU A 674 -8.82 -11.79 -12.53
N ILE A 675 -8.29 -12.76 -13.24
CA ILE A 675 -6.96 -12.67 -13.86
C ILE A 675 -7.08 -11.78 -15.09
N ARG A 676 -6.48 -10.58 -15.02
CA ARG A 676 -6.60 -9.58 -16.09
C ARG A 676 -5.50 -9.73 -17.13
N ASP A 677 -4.28 -10.04 -16.68
CA ASP A 677 -3.12 -10.13 -17.57
C ASP A 677 -2.06 -11.10 -17.00
N MET A 678 -1.17 -11.57 -17.88
CA MET A 678 -0.13 -12.58 -17.59
C MET A 678 1.27 -12.06 -17.92
N PHE A 679 2.28 -12.47 -17.15
CA PHE A 679 3.68 -12.14 -17.50
C PHE A 679 4.15 -12.82 -18.78
N VAL A 680 3.66 -14.04 -19.03
CA VAL A 680 3.93 -14.83 -20.22
C VAL A 680 2.63 -15.47 -20.66
N ASN A 681 2.33 -15.38 -21.96
CA ASN A 681 1.14 -16.02 -22.54
C ASN A 681 1.22 -17.54 -22.34
N ASN A 682 0.31 -18.07 -21.53
CA ASN A 682 0.18 -19.49 -21.26
C ASN A 682 -1.31 -19.86 -21.20
N LEU A 683 -1.62 -21.13 -21.45
CA LEU A 683 -2.98 -21.66 -21.46
C LEU A 683 -3.46 -22.10 -20.07
N GLU A 684 -2.69 -21.83 -19.02
CA GLU A 684 -3.03 -22.19 -17.65
C GLU A 684 -2.62 -21.05 -16.70
N THR A 685 -3.45 -20.80 -15.70
CA THR A 685 -3.19 -19.87 -14.60
C THR A 685 -3.78 -20.42 -13.30
N GLY A 686 -3.51 -19.74 -12.20
CA GLY A 686 -4.01 -20.14 -10.89
C GLY A 686 -3.12 -19.72 -9.74
N GLY A 687 -3.56 -20.03 -8.54
CA GLY A 687 -2.89 -19.63 -7.33
C GLY A 687 -3.76 -19.83 -6.09
N SER A 688 -3.23 -19.36 -4.97
CA SER A 688 -3.93 -19.34 -3.68
C SER A 688 -4.18 -17.88 -3.27
N PHE A 689 -5.37 -17.61 -2.74
CA PHE A 689 -5.86 -16.25 -2.48
C PHE A 689 -6.35 -16.12 -1.04
N GLU A 690 -6.11 -14.96 -0.44
CA GLU A 690 -6.70 -14.58 0.84
C GLU A 690 -7.28 -13.18 0.79
N LEU A 691 -8.51 -13.05 1.29
CA LEU A 691 -9.13 -11.78 1.65
C LEU A 691 -9.16 -11.70 3.17
N ILE A 692 -8.49 -10.67 3.70
CA ILE A 692 -8.30 -10.49 5.13
C ILE A 692 -8.98 -9.19 5.55
N GLY A 693 -9.72 -9.24 6.66
CA GLY A 693 -10.33 -8.08 7.26
C GLY A 693 -11.35 -8.44 8.34
N ASN A 694 -12.31 -7.57 8.62
CA ASN A 694 -13.15 -7.65 9.80
C ASN A 694 -14.59 -8.06 9.46
N SER A 695 -15.23 -8.84 10.33
CA SER A 695 -16.67 -9.09 10.23
C SER A 695 -17.47 -7.87 10.70
N CYS A 696 -18.52 -7.48 9.99
CA CYS A 696 -19.35 -6.36 10.40
C CYS A 696 -20.56 -6.86 11.22
N ASN A 697 -20.54 -6.64 12.54
CA ASN A 697 -21.71 -6.84 13.41
C ASN A 697 -22.56 -5.57 13.39
N ILE A 698 -23.22 -5.32 12.27
CA ILE A 698 -24.01 -4.11 12.10
C ILE A 698 -25.33 -4.30 12.85
N ILE A 699 -25.43 -3.76 14.06
CA ILE A 699 -26.72 -3.40 14.67
C ILE A 699 -27.09 -2.04 14.09
N ASP A 700 -28.33 -1.83 13.66
CA ASP A 700 -28.81 -0.66 12.88
C ASP A 700 -28.31 0.72 13.37
N ASN A 701 -28.09 0.89 14.68
CA ASN A 701 -27.62 2.14 15.27
C ASN A 701 -26.11 2.38 15.13
N GLU A 702 -25.29 1.33 14.94
CA GLU A 702 -23.83 1.46 14.83
C GLU A 702 -23.37 1.72 13.39
N TYR A 703 -24.10 1.28 12.35
CA TYR A 703 -23.76 1.61 10.95
C TYR A 703 -23.66 3.13 10.71
N MET A 704 -24.48 3.88 11.45
CA MET A 704 -24.59 5.34 11.45
C MET A 704 -23.46 6.05 12.21
N ASN A 705 -22.78 5.36 13.13
CA ASN A 705 -21.73 5.95 13.96
C ASN A 705 -20.33 5.81 13.36
N HIS A 706 -20.16 4.97 12.34
CA HIS A 706 -18.85 4.65 11.75
C HIS A 706 -18.56 5.39 10.43
N HIS A 707 -19.54 6.08 9.84
CA HIS A 707 -19.33 6.95 8.68
C HIS A 707 -19.30 8.42 9.13
N ALA A 708 -18.59 9.26 8.39
CA ALA A 708 -18.70 10.71 8.57
C ALA A 708 -20.15 11.15 8.31
N LYS A 709 -20.79 11.74 9.34
CA LYS A 709 -22.16 12.24 9.24
C LYS A 709 -22.16 13.67 8.71
N ILE A 710 -22.97 13.92 7.70
CA ILE A 710 -23.28 15.25 7.19
C ILE A 710 -24.71 15.57 7.59
N ASP A 711 -24.90 16.60 8.41
CA ASP A 711 -26.22 17.13 8.71
C ASP A 711 -26.48 18.33 7.81
N VAL A 712 -27.38 18.17 6.83
CA VAL A 712 -27.72 19.25 5.91
C VAL A 712 -28.68 20.20 6.62
N LEU A 713 -28.30 21.48 6.73
CA LEU A 713 -29.12 22.48 7.42
C LEU A 713 -29.97 23.27 6.43
N ASN A 714 -29.44 23.61 5.25
CA ASN A 714 -30.20 24.26 4.19
C ASN A 714 -30.43 23.33 3.01
N CYS A 715 -31.64 23.36 2.46
CA CYS A 715 -32.05 22.44 1.38
C CYS A 715 -31.32 22.65 0.05
N ASP A 716 -30.68 23.81 -0.11
CA ASP A 716 -29.89 24.21 -1.28
C ASP A 716 -28.37 23.97 -1.10
N ASP A 717 -27.95 23.40 0.03
CA ASP A 717 -26.55 23.06 0.30
C ASP A 717 -26.09 21.96 -0.67
N THR A 718 -24.95 22.21 -1.30
CA THR A 718 -24.23 21.28 -2.17
C THR A 718 -23.02 20.70 -1.43
N LEU A 719 -22.35 19.68 -1.99
CA LEU A 719 -21.14 19.15 -1.35
C LEU A 719 -20.01 20.17 -1.26
N ASN A 720 -20.00 21.15 -2.17
CA ASN A 720 -19.03 22.25 -2.17
C ASN A 720 -19.31 23.28 -1.06
N ASP A 721 -20.53 23.31 -0.53
CA ASP A 721 -20.93 24.24 0.54
C ASP A 721 -20.59 23.69 1.94
N ILE A 722 -20.10 22.45 2.04
CA ILE A 722 -19.85 21.75 3.31
C ILE A 722 -18.33 21.67 3.56
N PRO A 723 -17.76 22.56 4.41
CA PRO A 723 -16.30 22.64 4.59
C PRO A 723 -15.68 21.37 5.18
N ASP A 724 -16.47 20.60 5.92
CA ASP A 724 -16.06 19.40 6.64
C ASP A 724 -15.67 18.22 5.73
N VAL A 725 -16.15 18.23 4.48
CA VAL A 725 -15.95 17.12 3.53
C VAL A 725 -15.00 17.47 2.39
N ILE A 726 -14.55 18.73 2.32
CA ILE A 726 -13.67 19.23 1.26
C ILE A 726 -12.22 19.21 1.76
N PRO A 727 -11.27 18.72 0.96
CA PRO A 727 -11.42 18.28 -0.43
C PRO A 727 -11.94 16.85 -0.54
N LEU A 728 -12.89 16.66 -1.44
CA LEU A 728 -13.50 15.37 -1.74
C LEU A 728 -12.50 14.50 -2.50
N ILE A 729 -12.39 13.23 -2.12
CA ILE A 729 -11.56 12.24 -2.81
C ILE A 729 -12.45 11.14 -3.37
N TYR A 730 -12.07 10.59 -4.52
CA TYR A 730 -12.70 9.39 -5.06
C TYR A 730 -12.81 8.28 -4.00
N GLY A 731 -14.03 7.79 -3.79
CA GLY A 731 -14.33 6.73 -2.82
C GLY A 731 -14.69 7.22 -1.41
N ASP A 732 -14.62 8.52 -1.12
CA ASP A 732 -15.13 9.05 0.15
C ASP A 732 -16.62 8.72 0.31
N LYS A 733 -17.03 8.30 1.52
CA LYS A 733 -18.42 7.92 1.84
C LYS A 733 -18.93 8.71 3.04
N PHE A 734 -20.15 9.22 2.95
CA PHE A 734 -20.79 10.05 3.96
C PHE A 734 -22.20 9.54 4.25
N VAL A 735 -22.60 9.56 5.52
CA VAL A 735 -24.00 9.40 5.89
C VAL A 735 -24.61 10.78 5.97
N VAL A 736 -25.56 11.08 5.10
CA VAL A 736 -26.20 12.40 5.05
C VAL A 736 -27.56 12.32 5.73
N SER A 737 -27.85 13.28 6.60
CA SER A 737 -29.18 13.50 7.18
C SER A 737 -29.80 14.74 6.54
N CYS A 738 -30.98 14.58 5.96
CA CYS A 738 -31.76 15.65 5.36
C CYS A 738 -33.01 15.95 6.21
N PRO A 739 -33.26 17.22 6.55
CA PRO A 739 -34.41 17.58 7.37
C PRO A 739 -35.70 17.46 6.56
N TYR A 740 -36.80 17.16 7.24
CA TYR A 740 -38.07 16.81 6.61
C TYR A 740 -38.65 17.94 5.74
N ASN A 741 -38.40 19.19 6.11
CA ASN A 741 -38.79 20.38 5.31
C ASN A 741 -38.18 20.34 3.88
N CYS A 742 -36.92 19.89 3.73
CA CYS A 742 -36.27 19.76 2.43
C CYS A 742 -36.88 18.66 1.55
N ILE A 743 -37.55 17.68 2.16
CA ILE A 743 -38.18 16.53 1.48
C ILE A 743 -39.64 16.84 1.11
N LYS A 744 -40.32 17.66 1.92
CA LYS A 744 -41.70 18.05 1.68
C LYS A 744 -41.81 19.09 0.55
N ASP A 745 -40.96 20.11 0.57
CA ASP A 745 -41.04 21.29 -0.29
C ASP A 745 -39.95 21.32 -1.38
N VAL A 746 -39.66 20.15 -1.97
CA VAL A 746 -38.60 19.96 -2.99
C VAL A 746 -38.79 20.85 -4.24
N GLU A 747 -40.03 21.25 -4.50
CA GLU A 747 -40.42 22.14 -5.61
C GLU A 747 -40.10 23.62 -5.34
N SER A 748 -39.92 24.03 -4.07
CA SER A 748 -39.57 25.41 -3.70
C SER A 748 -38.07 25.71 -3.75
N ASN A 749 -37.21 24.68 -3.87
CA ASN A 749 -35.77 24.86 -3.94
C ASN A 749 -35.36 25.38 -5.32
N ASN A 750 -34.82 26.61 -5.35
CA ASN A 750 -34.46 27.32 -6.57
C ASN A 750 -33.30 26.69 -7.35
N LYS A 751 -32.45 25.89 -6.69
CA LYS A 751 -31.30 25.24 -7.36
C LYS A 751 -31.72 23.97 -8.10
N THR A 752 -31.17 23.79 -9.30
CA THR A 752 -31.37 22.65 -10.18
C THR A 752 -30.49 21.47 -9.79
N VAL A 753 -30.99 20.25 -9.97
CA VAL A 753 -30.20 19.01 -9.83
C VAL A 753 -29.64 18.64 -11.20
N TYR A 754 -28.41 18.13 -11.24
CA TYR A 754 -27.76 17.69 -12.48
C TYR A 754 -27.31 16.23 -12.36
N GLY A 755 -27.81 15.35 -13.24
CA GLY A 755 -27.53 13.92 -13.25
C GLY A 755 -28.62 13.04 -12.61
N SER A 756 -28.53 11.70 -12.77
CA SER A 756 -29.58 10.76 -12.33
C SER A 756 -29.07 9.59 -11.49
N ASP A 757 -27.97 8.96 -11.91
CA ASP A 757 -27.29 7.92 -11.13
C ASP A 757 -26.01 8.48 -10.48
N LEU A 758 -25.31 9.31 -11.25
CA LEU A 758 -24.21 10.14 -10.81
C LEU A 758 -24.66 11.60 -10.89
N TYR A 759 -24.51 12.31 -9.79
CA TYR A 759 -24.86 13.71 -9.65
C TYR A 759 -23.60 14.58 -9.66
N SER A 760 -23.68 15.74 -10.31
CA SER A 760 -22.63 16.77 -10.25
C SER A 760 -22.51 17.32 -8.83
N LEU A 761 -21.29 17.65 -8.37
CA LEU A 761 -21.04 18.20 -7.01
C LEU A 761 -21.87 19.45 -6.68
N ASP A 762 -22.24 20.24 -7.69
CA ASP A 762 -23.08 21.44 -7.57
C ASP A 762 -24.58 21.14 -7.40
N SER A 763 -24.99 19.86 -7.38
CA SER A 763 -26.38 19.48 -7.16
C SER A 763 -26.74 19.55 -5.68
N PRO A 764 -27.90 20.13 -5.30
CA PRO A 764 -28.34 20.13 -3.90
C PRO A 764 -28.55 18.72 -3.37
N ILE A 765 -27.93 18.41 -2.23
CA ILE A 765 -27.77 17.03 -1.75
C ILE A 765 -29.13 16.38 -1.43
N CYS A 766 -30.00 17.06 -0.69
CA CYS A 766 -31.32 16.55 -0.32
C CYS A 766 -32.26 16.41 -1.52
N LYS A 767 -32.20 17.36 -2.47
CA LYS A 767 -33.00 17.33 -3.70
C LYS A 767 -32.57 16.15 -4.60
N ALA A 768 -31.26 15.90 -4.69
CA ALA A 768 -30.72 14.73 -5.38
C ALA A 768 -31.10 13.41 -4.69
N ALA A 769 -31.21 13.38 -3.36
CA ALA A 769 -31.65 12.19 -2.62
C ALA A 769 -33.13 11.85 -2.79
N VAL A 770 -33.99 12.85 -2.95
CA VAL A 770 -35.37 12.62 -3.37
C VAL A 770 -35.41 12.13 -4.83
N HIS A 771 -34.64 12.76 -5.72
CA HIS A 771 -34.53 12.33 -7.11
C HIS A 771 -34.08 10.86 -7.24
N SER A 772 -33.05 10.42 -6.51
CA SER A 772 -32.56 9.03 -6.53
C SER A 772 -33.54 8.02 -5.90
N GLY A 773 -34.48 8.49 -5.09
CA GLY A 773 -35.42 7.65 -4.35
C GLY A 773 -34.89 7.16 -3.02
N ALA A 774 -33.75 7.68 -2.57
CA ALA A 774 -33.25 7.40 -1.23
C ALA A 774 -34.12 8.03 -0.14
N CYS A 775 -34.73 9.19 -0.43
CA CYS A 775 -35.75 9.81 0.41
C CYS A 775 -37.09 9.81 -0.31
N LEU A 776 -38.13 9.24 0.30
CA LEU A 776 -39.48 9.20 -0.27
C LEU A 776 -40.33 10.38 0.23
N LYS A 777 -41.08 10.99 -0.70
CA LYS A 777 -42.14 11.96 -0.36
C LYS A 777 -43.32 11.15 0.18
N ASN A 778 -43.60 11.19 1.48
CA ASN A 778 -44.75 10.49 2.05
C ASN A 778 -46.05 11.02 1.41
N GLY A 779 -46.58 10.27 0.44
CA GLY A 779 -47.86 10.52 -0.19
C GLY A 779 -48.96 9.83 0.60
N ASN A 780 -49.87 10.62 1.17
CA ASN A 780 -51.19 10.20 1.65
C ASN A 780 -51.26 9.08 2.72
N ASN A 781 -50.75 9.34 3.93
CA ASN A 781 -51.33 8.69 5.11
C ASN A 781 -52.55 9.50 5.57
N THR A 782 -53.73 9.09 5.11
CA THR A 782 -55.03 9.52 5.66
C THR A 782 -55.43 8.71 6.90
N ASP A 783 -54.46 8.20 7.66
CA ASP A 783 -54.71 7.60 8.97
C ASP A 783 -54.38 8.62 10.06
N VAL A 784 -55.34 9.50 10.30
CA VAL A 784 -55.45 10.29 11.52
C VAL A 784 -55.71 9.30 12.65
N ASN A 785 -54.66 8.78 13.31
CA ASN A 785 -54.67 8.33 14.72
C ASN A 785 -53.37 7.62 15.18
N THR A 786 -52.21 8.26 15.03
CA THR A 786 -51.03 7.97 15.88
C THR A 786 -50.10 9.20 15.91
N LEU A 787 -50.54 10.24 16.61
CA LEU A 787 -49.65 11.33 17.00
C LEU A 787 -48.80 10.86 18.19
N ASN A 788 -47.57 10.42 17.93
CA ASN A 788 -46.48 10.45 18.90
C ASN A 788 -45.13 10.57 18.15
N ASN A 789 -44.67 11.82 18.03
CA ASN A 789 -43.29 12.30 17.94
C ASN A 789 -42.20 11.27 17.55
N TYR A 790 -41.85 11.22 16.27
CA TYR A 790 -40.46 11.26 15.80
C TYR A 790 -40.48 11.87 14.40
N GLU A 791 -39.96 13.09 14.26
CA GLU A 791 -39.62 13.67 12.95
C GLU A 791 -38.48 12.82 12.38
N GLU A 792 -38.79 11.85 11.53
CA GLU A 792 -37.77 11.00 10.91
C GLU A 792 -37.03 11.82 9.84
N GLU A 793 -35.86 12.37 10.20
CA GLU A 793 -34.87 12.87 9.24
C GLU A 793 -34.52 11.76 8.24
N CYS A 794 -34.55 12.07 6.93
CA CYS A 794 -34.15 11.07 5.94
C CYS A 794 -32.63 10.92 5.94
N LYS A 795 -32.16 9.72 6.21
CA LYS A 795 -30.74 9.37 6.17
C LYS A 795 -30.44 8.52 4.95
N PHE A 796 -29.32 8.79 4.29
CA PHE A 796 -28.83 8.00 3.15
C PHE A 796 -27.31 8.02 3.07
N LEU A 797 -26.76 7.09 2.29
CA LEU A 797 -25.33 7.03 2.01
C LEU A 797 -25.02 7.81 0.73
N LEU A 798 -24.02 8.69 0.79
CA LEU A 798 -23.49 9.43 -0.34
C LEU A 798 -22.04 8.99 -0.58
N MET A 799 -21.70 8.69 -1.83
CA MET A 799 -20.36 8.23 -2.22
C MET A 799 -19.78 9.07 -3.34
N ILE A 800 -18.53 9.47 -3.22
CA ILE A 800 -17.80 10.22 -4.26
C ILE A 800 -17.26 9.26 -5.32
N LYS A 801 -17.53 9.58 -6.58
CA LYS A 801 -17.10 8.85 -7.78
C LYS A 801 -16.29 9.78 -8.69
N GLU A 802 -15.52 9.19 -9.59
CA GLU A 802 -14.72 9.92 -10.58
C GLU A 802 -15.29 9.58 -11.96
N VAL A 803 -15.47 10.61 -12.77
CA VAL A 803 -16.07 10.51 -14.09
C VAL A 803 -15.04 10.96 -15.12
N ASN A 804 -14.74 10.08 -16.08
CA ASN A 804 -13.89 10.40 -17.22
C ASN A 804 -14.75 11.00 -18.33
N GLY A 805 -14.83 12.34 -18.39
CA GLY A 805 -15.33 13.08 -19.56
C GLY A 805 -16.76 12.75 -20.00
N SER A 806 -17.69 12.43 -19.08
CA SER A 806 -19.09 12.19 -19.44
C SER A 806 -20.00 13.34 -19.01
N ASN A 807 -20.90 13.73 -19.90
CA ASN A 807 -21.98 14.68 -19.58
C ASN A 807 -22.88 14.07 -18.50
N PHE A 808 -23.32 14.89 -17.54
CA PHE A 808 -24.33 14.46 -16.57
C PHE A 808 -25.68 14.43 -17.28
N ILE A 809 -26.35 13.28 -17.26
CA ILE A 809 -27.66 13.11 -17.90
C ILE A 809 -28.76 13.18 -16.83
N GLY A 810 -29.60 14.19 -16.92
CA GLY A 810 -30.76 14.40 -16.06
C GLY A 810 -32.01 13.67 -16.57
N LYS A 811 -32.84 13.20 -15.64
CA LYS A 811 -34.15 12.59 -15.91
C LYS A 811 -35.18 13.18 -14.95
N LEU A 812 -36.46 12.86 -15.17
CA LEU A 812 -37.51 13.12 -14.20
C LEU A 812 -37.69 11.85 -13.37
N GLN A 813 -37.38 11.90 -12.08
CA GLN A 813 -37.52 10.77 -11.16
C GLN A 813 -38.06 11.28 -9.82
N ASN A 814 -39.00 10.54 -9.23
CA ASN A 814 -39.64 10.87 -7.94
C ASN A 814 -40.15 12.33 -7.84
N ASN A 815 -40.75 12.83 -8.91
CA ASN A 815 -41.27 14.20 -9.04
C ASN A 815 -40.21 15.31 -8.92
N VAL A 816 -38.93 14.97 -9.06
CA VAL A 816 -37.83 15.94 -9.17
C VAL A 816 -37.30 15.90 -10.60
N LEU A 817 -37.16 17.07 -11.23
CA LEU A 817 -36.53 17.18 -12.54
C LEU A 817 -35.04 17.44 -12.36
N SER A 818 -34.21 16.53 -12.87
CA SER A 818 -32.79 16.73 -13.05
C SER A 818 -32.46 17.16 -14.48
N MET A 819 -31.50 18.06 -14.65
CA MET A 819 -31.06 18.62 -15.93
C MET A 819 -29.75 17.98 -16.41
N ASN A 820 -29.53 18.06 -17.73
CA ASN A 820 -28.25 17.69 -18.30
C ASN A 820 -27.20 18.78 -17.98
N LYS A 821 -25.95 18.38 -17.82
CA LYS A 821 -24.81 19.30 -17.70
C LYS A 821 -23.64 18.77 -18.51
N ASP A 822 -23.28 19.54 -19.53
CA ASP A 822 -22.09 19.29 -20.34
C ASP A 822 -20.88 19.90 -19.64
N VAL A 823 -19.75 19.17 -19.64
CA VAL A 823 -18.51 19.65 -19.04
C VAL A 823 -17.45 19.74 -20.12
N GLU A 824 -16.95 20.95 -20.37
CA GLU A 824 -16.05 21.26 -21.49
C GLU A 824 -14.58 20.86 -21.23
N ASP A 825 -14.22 20.50 -19.99
CA ASP A 825 -12.84 20.21 -19.60
C ASP A 825 -12.50 18.71 -19.58
N GLN A 826 -11.36 18.34 -20.20
CA GLN A 826 -10.79 16.98 -20.25
C GLN A 826 -10.19 16.49 -18.92
N ASN A 827 -10.47 17.16 -17.81
CA ASN A 827 -9.95 16.78 -16.50
C ASN A 827 -10.88 15.79 -15.79
N LYS A 828 -10.31 14.96 -14.91
CA LYS A 828 -11.05 14.05 -14.02
C LYS A 828 -12.01 14.85 -13.13
N ILE A 829 -13.31 14.65 -13.31
CA ILE A 829 -14.35 15.36 -12.55
C ILE A 829 -14.88 14.43 -11.46
N LEU A 830 -14.96 14.95 -10.24
CA LEU A 830 -15.62 14.24 -9.14
C LEU A 830 -17.15 14.41 -9.26
N SER A 831 -17.87 13.34 -8.97
CA SER A 831 -19.33 13.28 -8.90
C SER A 831 -19.74 12.55 -7.62
N PHE A 832 -21.04 12.48 -7.32
CA PHE A 832 -21.52 11.66 -6.22
C PHE A 832 -22.69 10.76 -6.61
N ALA A 833 -22.77 9.59 -5.96
CA ALA A 833 -23.86 8.65 -6.05
C ALA A 833 -24.56 8.54 -4.69
N ILE A 834 -25.85 8.22 -4.70
CA ILE A 834 -26.68 8.11 -3.49
C ILE A 834 -27.27 6.72 -3.39
N SER A 835 -27.25 6.11 -2.20
CA SER A 835 -27.92 4.85 -1.90
C SER A 835 -28.66 4.87 -0.56
N GLN A 836 -29.69 4.03 -0.42
CA GLN A 836 -30.45 3.89 0.82
C GLN A 836 -29.64 3.17 1.90
N ILE A 837 -29.86 3.55 3.17
CA ILE A 837 -29.34 2.81 4.33
C ILE A 837 -30.30 1.65 4.61
N VAL A 838 -29.83 0.41 4.51
CA VAL A 838 -30.64 -0.79 4.79
C VAL A 838 -30.91 -0.87 6.30
N SER A 839 -32.17 -0.74 6.71
CA SER A 839 -32.64 -1.01 8.07
C SER A 839 -32.87 -2.52 8.25
N THR A 840 -32.24 -3.15 9.24
CA THR A 840 -32.41 -4.57 9.56
C THR A 840 -33.63 -4.87 10.44
N LYS A 841 -34.56 -3.93 10.61
CA LYS A 841 -35.91 -4.23 11.12
C LYS A 841 -36.80 -4.88 10.05
N LEU A 842 -36.42 -6.07 9.60
CA LEU A 842 -37.34 -7.04 9.00
C LEU A 842 -36.94 -8.45 9.47
N ASN A 843 -37.47 -8.83 10.64
CA ASN A 843 -37.63 -10.24 11.01
C ASN A 843 -38.70 -10.88 10.11
N SER A 844 -38.32 -11.11 8.86
CA SER A 844 -38.87 -12.14 7.99
C SER A 844 -37.87 -12.30 6.85
N LEU A 845 -37.18 -13.44 6.82
CA LEU A 845 -36.41 -13.87 5.67
C LEU A 845 -37.33 -13.89 4.43
N SER A 846 -37.26 -12.83 3.65
CA SER A 846 -37.38 -12.93 2.20
C SER A 846 -36.09 -12.36 1.65
N SER A 847 -35.39 -13.21 0.91
CA SER A 847 -34.22 -12.93 0.09
C SER A 847 -34.18 -11.49 -0.44
N LEU A 848 -33.01 -10.85 -0.32
CA LEU A 848 -32.59 -9.73 -1.16
C LEU A 848 -32.57 -10.22 -2.62
N TYR A 849 -33.76 -10.24 -3.23
CA TYR A 849 -33.90 -10.24 -4.68
C TYR A 849 -33.37 -8.90 -5.15
N TYR A 850 -32.49 -8.92 -6.15
CA TYR A 850 -32.46 -7.85 -7.15
C TYR A 850 -33.90 -7.44 -7.41
N SER A 851 -34.29 -6.20 -7.12
CA SER A 851 -35.64 -5.74 -7.43
C SER A 851 -35.79 -5.82 -8.96
N ILE A 852 -36.42 -6.91 -9.41
CA ILE A 852 -36.78 -7.07 -10.80
C ILE A 852 -37.78 -5.94 -11.10
N PRO A 853 -37.59 -5.18 -12.19
CA PRO A 853 -38.52 -4.13 -12.54
C PRO A 853 -39.93 -4.71 -12.65
N ASN A 854 -40.88 -4.23 -11.82
CA ASN A 854 -42.29 -4.59 -11.93
C ASN A 854 -42.95 -4.04 -13.21
N SER A 855 -42.22 -3.21 -13.98
CA SER A 855 -42.67 -2.69 -15.27
C SER A 855 -41.50 -2.52 -16.23
N TYR A 856 -41.68 -2.99 -17.47
CA TYR A 856 -40.82 -2.73 -18.61
C TYR A 856 -41.53 -1.80 -19.58
N SER A 857 -40.81 -0.84 -20.11
CA SER A 857 -41.31 0.10 -21.12
C SER A 857 -40.22 0.18 -22.19
N ILE A 858 -40.54 -0.13 -23.46
CA ILE A 858 -39.65 -0.05 -24.63
C ILE A 858 -40.25 0.85 -25.72
N VAL A 859 -39.45 1.74 -26.32
CA VAL A 859 -39.82 2.62 -27.46
C VAL A 859 -38.76 2.42 -28.53
N PHE A 860 -39.20 2.13 -29.75
CA PHE A 860 -38.29 1.83 -30.85
C PHE A 860 -38.00 3.13 -31.63
N LYS A 861 -36.74 3.60 -31.63
CA LYS A 861 -36.27 4.84 -32.30
C LYS A 861 -34.90 4.67 -32.97
N ASN A 862 -34.51 5.66 -33.80
CA ASN A 862 -33.18 5.77 -34.40
C ASN A 862 -32.10 5.97 -33.36
N LYS A 863 -30.94 5.35 -33.61
CA LYS A 863 -29.73 5.52 -32.80
C LYS A 863 -29.22 6.97 -32.78
N GLU A 864 -29.65 7.78 -33.75
CA GLU A 864 -29.23 9.17 -33.96
C GLU A 864 -30.20 10.24 -33.40
N ASP A 865 -31.40 9.88 -32.94
CA ASP A 865 -32.42 10.85 -32.51
C ASP A 865 -32.58 10.90 -30.98
N LEU A 866 -31.85 11.81 -30.34
CA LEU A 866 -31.63 11.86 -28.88
C LEU A 866 -32.62 12.76 -28.09
N ASN A 867 -33.72 13.21 -28.70
CA ASN A 867 -34.72 14.04 -28.03
C ASN A 867 -35.97 13.23 -27.54
N VAL A 868 -36.31 13.45 -26.26
CA VAL A 868 -37.09 12.73 -25.18
C VAL A 868 -38.50 12.08 -25.51
N PRO A 869 -39.26 11.37 -24.60
CA PRO A 869 -39.39 11.38 -23.12
C PRO A 869 -39.12 10.05 -22.35
N ASN A 870 -38.98 10.21 -21.03
CA ASN A 870 -38.68 9.22 -20.01
C ASN A 870 -39.62 8.00 -19.96
N LYS A 871 -39.01 6.87 -19.56
CA LYS A 871 -39.55 5.55 -19.18
C LYS A 871 -39.32 4.42 -20.18
N PHE A 872 -38.92 4.68 -21.41
CA PHE A 872 -38.78 3.62 -22.40
C PHE A 872 -37.31 3.30 -22.74
N LEU A 873 -36.92 2.02 -22.72
CA LEU A 873 -35.67 1.55 -23.31
C LEU A 873 -35.71 1.86 -24.81
N VAL A 874 -34.70 2.59 -25.29
CA VAL A 874 -34.54 2.89 -26.72
C VAL A 874 -33.58 1.89 -27.32
N ASP A 875 -34.11 0.99 -28.13
CA ASP A 875 -33.35 -0.04 -28.83
C ASP A 875 -34.00 -0.30 -30.19
N THR A 876 -33.19 -0.73 -31.14
CA THR A 876 -33.62 -1.22 -32.45
C THR A 876 -34.48 -2.48 -32.35
N GLY A 877 -34.21 -3.35 -31.36
CA GLY A 877 -34.93 -4.63 -31.20
C GLY A 877 -34.70 -5.64 -32.33
N ASP A 878 -33.66 -5.42 -33.16
CA ASP A 878 -33.39 -6.16 -34.41
C ASP A 878 -32.88 -7.59 -34.22
N MET A 879 -32.30 -7.88 -33.06
CA MET A 879 -31.78 -9.20 -32.68
C MET A 879 -32.11 -9.46 -31.23
N PHE A 880 -32.50 -10.69 -30.88
CA PHE A 880 -32.77 -11.07 -29.51
C PHE A 880 -31.51 -10.93 -28.64
N ILE A 881 -31.57 -10.05 -27.64
CA ILE A 881 -30.52 -9.85 -26.65
C ILE A 881 -31.08 -10.23 -25.28
N ASP A 882 -30.35 -11.05 -24.54
CA ASP A 882 -30.68 -11.44 -23.17
C ASP A 882 -29.90 -10.56 -22.18
N TYR A 883 -30.61 -9.77 -21.38
CA TYR A 883 -30.03 -8.90 -20.35
C TYR A 883 -30.06 -9.55 -18.96
N GLY A 884 -30.26 -10.87 -18.89
CA GLY A 884 -30.28 -11.65 -17.65
C GLY A 884 -31.67 -11.72 -17.03
N ASN A 885 -32.20 -10.59 -16.54
CA ASN A 885 -33.52 -10.54 -15.90
C ASN A 885 -34.67 -10.38 -16.91
N PHE A 886 -34.39 -9.83 -18.08
CA PHE A 886 -35.33 -9.72 -19.20
C PHE A 886 -34.53 -9.75 -20.51
N GLY A 887 -35.18 -10.04 -21.64
CA GLY A 887 -34.51 -10.07 -22.93
C GLY A 887 -35.49 -9.86 -24.07
N TYR A 888 -35.11 -9.21 -25.16
CA TYR A 888 -36.05 -8.96 -26.25
C TYR A 888 -35.38 -8.81 -27.61
N GLY A 889 -36.15 -9.03 -28.68
CA GLY A 889 -35.73 -8.87 -30.07
C GLY A 889 -36.20 -10.01 -30.98
N TRP A 890 -35.81 -9.94 -32.26
CA TRP A 890 -36.11 -11.00 -33.24
C TRP A 890 -35.26 -12.26 -33.01
N LYS A 891 -35.87 -13.45 -33.16
CA LYS A 891 -35.17 -14.74 -33.06
C LYS A 891 -34.01 -14.86 -34.06
N ARG A 892 -34.17 -14.34 -35.28
CA ARG A 892 -33.11 -14.23 -36.29
C ARG A 892 -33.03 -12.79 -36.76
N LYS A 893 -31.80 -12.28 -36.95
CA LYS A 893 -31.56 -10.93 -37.48
C LYS A 893 -32.27 -10.78 -38.82
N VAL A 894 -33.00 -9.69 -38.98
CA VAL A 894 -33.61 -9.31 -40.25
C VAL A 894 -32.57 -8.49 -41.02
N ASP A 895 -31.96 -9.05 -42.07
CA ASP A 895 -30.88 -8.37 -42.81
C ASP A 895 -31.39 -7.12 -43.57
N SER A 896 -30.61 -6.04 -43.49
CA SER A 896 -30.88 -4.72 -44.09
C SER A 896 -29.87 -4.30 -45.18
N ASN A 897 -28.94 -5.16 -45.60
CA ASN A 897 -27.91 -4.78 -46.59
C ASN A 897 -27.93 -5.64 -47.88
N ILE A 898 -28.58 -5.13 -48.92
CA ILE A 898 -27.95 -5.05 -50.24
C ILE A 898 -27.68 -3.56 -50.44
N LEU A 899 -26.41 -3.13 -50.36
CA LEU A 899 -26.06 -1.77 -50.71
C LEU A 899 -24.82 -1.75 -51.62
N LEU A 900 -24.94 -0.96 -52.69
CA LEU A 900 -23.91 -0.41 -53.56
C LEU A 900 -23.23 -1.36 -54.55
N ASP A 901 -23.68 -1.26 -55.80
CA ASP A 901 -22.73 -1.09 -56.92
C ASP A 901 -23.34 -0.10 -57.89
N LEU A 902 -22.90 1.17 -57.83
CA LEU A 902 -22.95 2.17 -58.90
C LEU A 902 -22.28 3.44 -58.39
N ASN A 903 -20.95 3.43 -58.34
CA ASN A 903 -20.18 4.66 -58.44
C ASN A 903 -18.87 4.37 -59.17
N ARG A 904 -18.99 4.15 -60.48
CA ARG A 904 -17.95 4.39 -61.49
C ARG A 904 -18.61 4.29 -62.87
N MET A 905 -18.99 5.43 -63.44
CA MET A 905 -18.73 5.84 -64.83
C MET A 905 -19.44 7.18 -65.09
N GLU A 906 -18.63 8.22 -65.15
CA GLU A 906 -18.63 9.32 -66.14
C GLU A 906 -19.92 9.69 -66.91
N ILE A 907 -20.18 11.02 -66.89
CA ILE A 907 -20.57 11.89 -68.03
C ILE A 907 -22.08 12.26 -68.22
N ASN A 908 -22.28 13.58 -68.17
CA ASN A 908 -23.22 14.48 -68.88
C ASN A 908 -24.59 14.89 -68.32
N ASN A 909 -24.65 16.21 -68.06
CA ASN A 909 -25.67 17.21 -68.45
C ASN A 909 -27.15 16.85 -68.39
N GLY A 910 -27.92 17.68 -67.68
CA GLY A 910 -29.31 17.97 -68.08
C GLY A 910 -30.22 18.33 -66.92
N SER A 911 -30.78 19.53 -66.99
CA SER A 911 -31.85 19.99 -66.09
C SER A 911 -33.17 19.25 -66.34
N ILE A 912 -33.89 19.00 -65.25
CA ILE A 912 -35.34 19.25 -65.06
C ILE A 912 -36.35 18.47 -65.96
N HIS A 913 -37.38 17.94 -65.26
CA HIS A 913 -38.74 17.58 -65.70
C HIS A 913 -39.04 16.19 -66.29
N ASP A 914 -40.05 15.59 -65.64
CA ASP A 914 -41.17 14.84 -66.19
C ASP A 914 -41.07 13.35 -66.58
N ILE A 915 -41.74 12.57 -65.72
CA ILE A 915 -42.86 11.67 -66.04
C ILE A 915 -42.57 10.49 -66.98
N ARG A 916 -42.57 9.31 -66.32
CA ARG A 916 -43.19 8.02 -66.73
C ARG A 916 -43.13 7.66 -68.22
N SER A 917 -42.51 6.51 -68.51
CA SER A 917 -43.31 5.33 -68.90
C SER A 917 -42.49 4.06 -69.10
N LYS A 918 -42.92 3.02 -68.36
CA LYS A 918 -43.06 1.60 -68.74
C LYS A 918 -41.80 0.84 -69.20
N ILE A 919 -41.40 -0.14 -68.38
CA ILE A 919 -41.26 -1.58 -68.71
C ILE A 919 -41.19 -2.36 -67.38
N GLU A 920 -42.15 -3.28 -67.16
CA GLU A 920 -42.06 -4.49 -66.31
C GLU A 920 -41.60 -5.66 -67.22
N PRO A 921 -41.03 -6.81 -66.76
CA PRO A 921 -41.36 -7.51 -65.50
C PRO A 921 -40.23 -8.24 -64.71
N ILE A 922 -40.51 -8.37 -63.40
CA ILE A 922 -40.26 -9.49 -62.45
C ILE A 922 -38.80 -9.94 -62.20
N ASN A 923 -38.18 -9.46 -61.12
CA ASN A 923 -37.96 -10.17 -59.84
C ASN A 923 -37.16 -9.26 -58.87
N TYR A 924 -37.29 -9.51 -57.56
CA TYR A 924 -36.67 -8.82 -56.40
C TYR A 924 -37.47 -7.67 -55.76
N PHE A 925 -38.35 -8.03 -54.82
CA PHE A 925 -38.87 -7.15 -53.78
C PHE A 925 -38.41 -7.69 -52.42
N PHE A 926 -37.29 -7.20 -51.90
CA PHE A 926 -36.99 -7.15 -50.46
C PHE A 926 -36.03 -5.98 -50.22
N HIS A 927 -36.59 -4.83 -49.87
CA HIS A 927 -35.83 -3.73 -49.27
C HIS A 927 -36.42 -3.39 -47.91
N ASN A 928 -35.76 -3.90 -46.88
CA ASN A 928 -35.83 -3.39 -45.52
C ASN A 928 -34.80 -2.27 -45.39
N ILE A 929 -35.26 -1.03 -45.55
CA ILE A 929 -34.48 0.15 -45.19
C ILE A 929 -34.85 0.45 -43.72
N MET A 930 -34.01 -0.02 -42.80
CA MET A 930 -34.11 0.29 -41.37
C MET A 930 -33.50 1.67 -41.12
N TYR A 931 -34.35 2.69 -41.01
CA TYR A 931 -34.07 3.94 -40.31
C TYR A 931 -35.23 4.22 -39.33
N SER A 932 -34.86 4.74 -38.18
CA SER A 932 -35.45 4.56 -36.84
C SER A 932 -36.81 5.09 -36.39
N ASP A 933 -37.97 4.63 -36.85
CA ASP A 933 -39.30 5.07 -36.34
C ASP A 933 -40.27 3.92 -35.94
N GLY A 934 -39.77 2.70 -35.66
CA GLY A 934 -40.60 1.56 -35.21
C GLY A 934 -40.19 0.18 -35.76
N ILE A 935 -40.65 -0.91 -35.14
CA ILE A 935 -40.46 -2.29 -35.63
C ILE A 935 -41.56 -2.65 -36.63
N ILE A 936 -41.18 -2.91 -37.88
CA ILE A 936 -42.09 -3.34 -38.94
C ILE A 936 -42.18 -4.87 -38.92
N PHE A 937 -43.39 -5.40 -38.72
CA PHE A 937 -43.65 -6.83 -38.86
C PHE A 937 -43.80 -7.22 -40.34
N PRO A 938 -43.38 -8.44 -40.74
CA PRO A 938 -43.66 -8.97 -42.06
C PRO A 938 -45.17 -8.90 -42.37
N PRO A 939 -45.58 -8.76 -43.65
CA PRO A 939 -47.00 -8.72 -44.02
C PRO A 939 -47.75 -9.90 -43.41
N ALA A 940 -48.94 -9.66 -42.87
CA ALA A 940 -49.69 -10.66 -42.12
C ALA A 940 -49.99 -11.95 -42.92
N SER A 941 -49.94 -11.89 -44.26
CA SER A 941 -50.05 -13.04 -45.18
C SER A 941 -48.82 -13.96 -45.22
N THR A 942 -47.65 -13.48 -44.82
CA THR A 942 -46.38 -14.24 -44.88
C THR A 942 -46.30 -15.33 -43.79
N ASN A 943 -46.95 -15.12 -42.64
CA ASN A 943 -47.06 -16.17 -41.61
C ASN A 943 -47.98 -17.34 -42.02
N GLU A 944 -49.01 -17.10 -42.83
CA GLU A 944 -49.85 -18.18 -43.37
C GLU A 944 -49.11 -19.02 -44.43
N GLN A 945 -48.21 -18.43 -45.21
CA GLN A 945 -47.44 -19.17 -46.22
C GLN A 945 -46.42 -20.16 -45.61
N CYS A 946 -46.04 -19.96 -44.35
CA CYS A 946 -45.12 -20.83 -43.61
C CYS A 946 -45.76 -22.18 -43.22
N VAL A 947 -47.09 -22.28 -43.22
CA VAL A 947 -47.82 -23.53 -42.96
C VAL A 947 -47.74 -24.50 -44.16
N SER A 948 -47.43 -24.00 -45.36
CA SER A 948 -47.45 -24.80 -46.61
C SER A 948 -46.07 -25.21 -47.16
N LYS A 949 -44.96 -24.65 -46.64
CA LYS A 949 -43.60 -24.94 -47.13
C LYS A 949 -42.77 -25.65 -46.06
N LEU A 950 -42.29 -26.86 -46.39
CA LEU A 950 -41.50 -27.77 -45.53
C LEU A 950 -40.19 -27.18 -44.95
N THR A 951 -39.76 -26.00 -45.37
CA THR A 951 -38.48 -25.38 -44.96
C THR A 951 -38.63 -23.93 -44.51
N CYS A 952 -39.81 -23.55 -44.00
CA CYS A 952 -40.05 -22.21 -43.48
C CYS A 952 -39.98 -22.21 -41.95
N GLU A 953 -39.00 -21.51 -41.37
CA GLU A 953 -38.99 -21.18 -39.95
C GLU A 953 -39.61 -19.79 -39.76
N SER A 954 -40.68 -19.68 -38.98
CA SER A 954 -41.28 -18.39 -38.63
C SER A 954 -40.32 -17.59 -37.75
N ASN A 955 -40.01 -16.36 -38.18
CA ASN A 955 -39.29 -15.39 -37.36
C ASN A 955 -40.32 -14.60 -36.54
N TYR A 956 -40.11 -14.48 -35.24
CA TYR A 956 -41.03 -13.79 -34.32
C TYR A 956 -40.24 -12.90 -33.38
N TRP A 957 -40.89 -11.82 -32.94
CA TRP A 957 -40.31 -10.90 -31.97
C TRP A 957 -40.65 -11.39 -30.56
N THR A 958 -39.64 -11.59 -29.72
CA THR A 958 -39.81 -12.19 -28.39
C THR A 958 -39.47 -11.17 -27.32
N PHE A 959 -40.22 -11.17 -26.22
CA PHE A 959 -39.85 -10.55 -24.95
C PHE A 959 -39.84 -11.60 -23.84
N ARG A 960 -38.73 -11.73 -23.10
CA ARG A 960 -38.53 -12.66 -21.99
C ARG A 960 -38.72 -11.90 -20.67
N VAL A 961 -39.61 -12.38 -19.83
CA VAL A 961 -39.83 -11.89 -18.46
C VAL A 961 -39.09 -12.77 -17.45
N TYR A 962 -38.76 -12.21 -16.29
CA TYR A 962 -38.07 -12.94 -15.23
C TYR A 962 -38.95 -14.02 -14.58
N GLU A 963 -40.22 -13.67 -14.31
CA GLU A 963 -41.17 -14.50 -13.58
C GLU A 963 -42.47 -14.71 -14.36
N ASN A 964 -43.05 -15.89 -14.24
CA ASN A 964 -44.42 -16.16 -14.65
C ASN A 964 -45.41 -15.38 -13.77
N GLY A 965 -46.57 -15.03 -14.34
CA GLY A 965 -47.57 -14.24 -13.64
C GLY A 965 -48.56 -13.57 -14.58
N ASN A 966 -49.44 -12.74 -14.03
CA ASN A 966 -50.34 -11.91 -14.81
C ASN A 966 -49.65 -10.58 -15.12
N TYR A 967 -49.66 -10.21 -16.39
CA TYR A 967 -49.06 -8.97 -16.86
C TYR A 967 -50.07 -8.15 -17.65
N LEU A 968 -50.18 -6.86 -17.33
CA LEU A 968 -50.86 -5.85 -18.14
C LEU A 968 -49.91 -5.39 -19.25
N ILE A 969 -50.26 -5.67 -20.50
CA ILE A 969 -49.44 -5.33 -21.66
C ILE A 969 -50.14 -4.23 -22.48
N GLN A 970 -49.40 -3.16 -22.79
CA GLN A 970 -49.83 -2.07 -23.66
C GLN A 970 -48.91 -2.02 -24.88
N VAL A 971 -49.48 -2.06 -26.09
CA VAL A 971 -48.73 -2.00 -27.35
C VAL A 971 -49.22 -0.82 -28.17
N LEU A 972 -48.30 0.08 -28.52
CA LEU A 972 -48.54 1.21 -29.41
C LEU A 972 -48.14 0.83 -30.84
N VAL A 973 -49.09 0.90 -31.76
CA VAL A 973 -48.87 0.76 -33.20
C VAL A 973 -49.17 2.07 -33.91
N GLY A 974 -48.55 2.29 -35.06
CA GLY A 974 -48.83 3.45 -35.90
C GLY A 974 -48.50 3.23 -37.36
N ASN A 975 -49.04 4.10 -38.22
CA ASN A 975 -48.72 4.11 -39.64
C ASN A 975 -47.87 5.34 -39.97
N ILE A 976 -46.55 5.23 -39.76
CA ILE A 976 -45.60 6.33 -39.98
C ILE A 976 -44.94 6.23 -41.38
N TYR A 977 -44.78 5.01 -41.89
CA TYR A 977 -43.99 4.75 -43.10
C TYR A 977 -44.80 4.72 -44.40
N PHE A 978 -46.10 4.45 -44.34
CA PHE A 978 -46.90 4.23 -45.54
C PHE A 978 -47.87 5.39 -45.77
N ASP A 979 -47.83 5.96 -46.96
CA ASP A 979 -48.79 6.98 -47.42
C ASP A 979 -50.20 6.41 -47.69
N THR A 980 -50.39 5.10 -47.48
CA THR A 980 -51.67 4.38 -47.64
C THR A 980 -52.16 3.86 -46.31
N VAL A 981 -53.49 3.72 -46.17
CA VAL A 981 -54.10 3.14 -44.95
C VAL A 981 -53.56 1.74 -44.71
N GLN A 982 -53.05 1.48 -43.51
CA GLN A 982 -52.54 0.17 -43.12
C GLN A 982 -53.50 -0.54 -42.18
N LYS A 983 -53.79 -1.82 -42.46
CA LYS A 983 -54.51 -2.72 -41.54
C LYS A 983 -53.54 -3.35 -40.56
N ASN A 984 -53.73 -3.07 -39.27
CA ASN A 984 -52.83 -3.50 -38.20
C ASN A 984 -53.40 -4.69 -37.42
N PHE A 985 -52.55 -5.69 -37.20
CA PHE A 985 -52.85 -6.92 -36.45
C PHE A 985 -51.69 -7.27 -35.54
N ILE A 986 -51.95 -7.40 -34.23
CA ILE A 986 -50.96 -7.87 -33.24
C ILE A 986 -51.60 -8.92 -32.34
N GLU A 987 -50.90 -10.05 -32.25
CA GLU A 987 -51.14 -11.12 -31.30
C GLU A 987 -49.94 -11.27 -30.37
N ILE A 988 -50.23 -11.56 -29.10
CA ILE A 988 -49.22 -11.93 -28.11
C ILE A 988 -49.54 -13.31 -27.59
N ASN A 989 -48.62 -14.26 -27.73
CA ASN A 989 -48.82 -15.68 -27.37
C ASN A 989 -50.12 -16.27 -27.98
N GLY A 990 -50.47 -15.88 -29.20
CA GLY A 990 -51.69 -16.29 -29.89
C GLY A 990 -52.97 -15.61 -29.40
N ILE A 991 -52.89 -14.67 -28.45
CA ILE A 991 -54.01 -13.85 -28.01
C ILE A 991 -54.02 -12.54 -28.80
N PRO A 992 -55.04 -12.28 -29.62
CA PRO A 992 -55.12 -11.04 -30.37
C PRO A 992 -55.41 -9.84 -29.45
N ILE A 993 -54.55 -8.83 -29.56
CA ILE A 993 -54.65 -7.54 -28.86
C ILE A 993 -55.19 -6.46 -29.80
N ILE A 994 -54.71 -6.44 -31.04
CA ILE A 994 -55.15 -5.51 -32.08
C ILE A 994 -55.70 -6.33 -33.24
N LYS A 995 -56.97 -6.09 -33.60
CA LYS A 995 -57.68 -6.80 -34.68
C LYS A 995 -58.20 -5.81 -35.70
N ASN A 996 -57.66 -5.83 -36.92
CA ASN A 996 -58.21 -5.12 -38.08
C ASN A 996 -58.40 -3.62 -37.85
N VAL A 997 -57.38 -2.96 -37.30
CA VAL A 997 -57.40 -1.51 -37.11
C VAL A 997 -56.80 -0.82 -38.33
N ASP A 998 -57.64 -0.09 -39.06
CA ASP A 998 -57.23 0.77 -40.18
C ASP A 998 -56.58 2.04 -39.63
N LEU A 999 -55.29 2.25 -39.92
CA LEU A 999 -54.56 3.47 -39.55
C LEU A 999 -54.18 4.25 -40.80
N LYS A 1000 -54.66 5.49 -40.91
CA LYS A 1000 -54.20 6.45 -41.92
C LYS A 1000 -52.76 6.90 -41.64
N PRO A 1001 -52.07 7.54 -42.61
CA PRO A 1001 -50.75 8.08 -42.37
C PRO A 1001 -50.73 9.00 -41.13
N ASN A 1002 -49.75 8.81 -40.25
CA ASN A 1002 -49.57 9.46 -38.95
C ASN A 1002 -50.68 9.20 -37.90
N GLU A 1003 -51.52 8.18 -38.08
CA GLU A 1003 -52.43 7.72 -37.03
C GLU A 1003 -51.77 6.63 -36.16
N TYR A 1004 -52.14 6.64 -34.87
CA TYR A 1004 -51.61 5.76 -33.84
C TYR A 1004 -52.75 5.05 -33.10
N TYR A 1005 -52.47 3.86 -32.59
CA TYR A 1005 -53.42 3.08 -31.81
C TYR A 1005 -52.73 2.30 -30.70
N VAL A 1006 -53.34 2.28 -29.51
CA VAL A 1006 -52.83 1.54 -28.35
C VAL A 1006 -53.77 0.37 -28.04
N GLY A 1007 -53.23 -0.85 -28.07
CA GLY A 1007 -53.90 -2.04 -27.59
C GLY A 1007 -53.46 -2.37 -26.17
N ILE A 1008 -54.41 -2.63 -25.26
CA ILE A 1008 -54.13 -2.97 -23.85
C ILE A 1008 -54.80 -4.31 -23.52
N LYS A 1009 -54.07 -5.23 -22.89
CA LYS A 1009 -54.62 -6.52 -22.46
C LYS A 1009 -53.85 -7.17 -21.31
N ASN A 1010 -54.57 -7.84 -20.43
CA ASN A 1010 -53.99 -8.70 -19.39
C ASN A 1010 -53.68 -10.07 -19.99
N ILE A 1011 -52.45 -10.53 -19.84
CA ILE A 1011 -51.95 -11.79 -20.36
C ILE A 1011 -51.27 -12.55 -19.22
N GLN A 1012 -51.71 -13.80 -19.02
CA GLN A 1012 -51.06 -14.73 -18.11
C GLN A 1012 -49.87 -15.38 -18.82
N ILE A 1013 -48.68 -15.30 -18.21
CA ILE A 1013 -47.43 -15.83 -18.74
C ILE A 1013 -47.05 -17.09 -17.96
N ASN A 1014 -46.84 -18.21 -18.66
CA ASN A 1014 -46.49 -19.51 -18.08
C ASN A 1014 -45.08 -20.03 -18.47
N ASP A 1015 -44.46 -19.46 -19.52
CA ASP A 1015 -43.16 -19.91 -20.04
C ASP A 1015 -42.09 -18.80 -20.02
N ASN A 1016 -42.24 -17.81 -19.14
CA ASN A 1016 -41.37 -16.64 -19.01
C ASN A 1016 -41.16 -15.85 -20.34
N LYS A 1017 -42.06 -15.99 -21.33
CA LYS A 1017 -41.92 -15.40 -22.67
C LYS A 1017 -43.24 -14.86 -23.22
N LEU A 1018 -43.11 -13.77 -23.96
CA LEU A 1018 -44.14 -13.11 -24.76
C LEU A 1018 -43.67 -13.14 -26.21
N ILE A 1019 -44.46 -13.73 -27.08
CA ILE A 1019 -44.18 -13.86 -28.52
C ILE A 1019 -45.16 -12.95 -29.24
N PHE A 1020 -44.62 -11.94 -29.93
CA PHE A 1020 -45.39 -10.98 -30.71
C PHE A 1020 -45.39 -11.43 -32.17
N THR A 1021 -46.58 -11.52 -32.75
CA THR A 1021 -46.79 -11.87 -34.15
C THR A 1021 -47.85 -10.99 -34.80
N SER A 1022 -47.68 -10.70 -36.08
CA SER A 1022 -48.73 -10.13 -36.92
C SER A 1022 -49.33 -11.23 -37.78
N THR A 1023 -50.60 -11.51 -37.60
CA THR A 1023 -51.36 -12.56 -38.29
C THR A 1023 -52.74 -12.01 -38.64
N CYS A 1024 -53.17 -12.20 -39.88
CA CYS A 1024 -54.47 -11.76 -40.35
C CYS A 1024 -55.40 -12.97 -40.38
N LEU A 1025 -56.60 -12.83 -39.83
CA LEU A 1025 -57.62 -13.90 -39.77
C LEU A 1025 -58.60 -13.81 -40.96
N GLU A 1026 -58.38 -12.90 -41.92
CA GLU A 1026 -59.17 -12.73 -43.16
C GLU A 1026 -58.44 -13.36 -44.36
N SER A 1027 -59.14 -13.55 -45.49
CA SER A 1027 -58.58 -14.19 -46.69
C SER A 1027 -57.27 -13.56 -47.20
N GLN A 1028 -56.30 -14.34 -47.69
CA GLN A 1028 -54.99 -13.89 -48.19
C GLN A 1028 -54.99 -12.66 -49.12
N TYR A 1029 -56.06 -12.47 -49.92
CA TYR A 1029 -56.20 -11.32 -50.83
C TYR A 1029 -56.50 -9.99 -50.13
N SER A 1030 -57.02 -9.99 -48.89
CA SER A 1030 -57.35 -8.76 -48.14
C SER A 1030 -56.22 -8.24 -47.26
N CYS A 1031 -55.20 -9.05 -46.98
CA CYS A 1031 -54.13 -8.72 -46.02
C CYS A 1031 -52.71 -8.74 -46.59
N GLY A 1032 -52.54 -9.07 -47.87
CA GLY A 1032 -51.23 -9.32 -48.49
C GLY A 1032 -50.29 -8.10 -48.55
N SER A 1033 -50.82 -6.89 -48.56
CA SER A 1033 -50.07 -5.64 -48.71
C SER A 1033 -49.94 -4.82 -47.43
N PHE A 1034 -50.58 -5.24 -46.32
CA PHE A 1034 -50.62 -4.44 -45.10
C PHE A 1034 -49.57 -4.89 -44.09
N GLN A 1035 -48.87 -3.93 -43.51
CA GLN A 1035 -47.81 -4.15 -42.52
C GLN A 1035 -48.16 -3.46 -41.21
N THR A 1036 -47.84 -4.14 -40.11
CA THR A 1036 -48.03 -3.60 -38.77
C THR A 1036 -46.71 -3.04 -38.26
N THR A 1037 -46.71 -1.79 -37.82
CA THR A 1037 -45.52 -1.15 -37.21
C THR A 1037 -45.76 -0.96 -35.72
N MET A 1038 -44.90 -1.55 -34.90
CA MET A 1038 -44.92 -1.41 -33.44
C MET A 1038 -43.93 -0.33 -33.01
N LEU A 1039 -44.43 0.69 -32.32
CA LEU A 1039 -43.67 1.87 -31.94
C LEU A 1039 -43.21 1.83 -30.48
N ALA A 1040 -44.04 1.27 -29.60
CA ALA A 1040 -43.71 1.12 -28.19
C ALA A 1040 -44.46 -0.06 -27.55
N VAL A 1041 -43.88 -0.61 -26.48
CA VAL A 1041 -44.45 -1.68 -25.68
C VAL A 1041 -44.23 -1.37 -24.20
N GLN A 1042 -45.27 -1.50 -23.38
CA GLN A 1042 -45.21 -1.44 -21.93
C GLN A 1042 -45.76 -2.74 -21.34
N ILE A 1043 -45.03 -3.36 -20.42
CA ILE A 1043 -45.33 -4.64 -19.77
C ILE A 1043 -45.25 -4.41 -18.27
N VAL A 1044 -46.37 -4.48 -17.57
CA VAL A 1044 -46.45 -4.26 -16.12
C VAL A 1044 -46.92 -5.55 -15.46
N LYS A 1045 -46.20 -6.03 -14.45
CA LYS A 1045 -46.63 -7.16 -13.62
C LYS A 1045 -47.73 -6.68 -12.66
N GLU A 1046 -48.88 -7.33 -12.68
CA GLU A 1046 -50.01 -7.04 -11.77
C GLU A 1046 -49.78 -7.59 -10.36
#